data_AF-A0A2V7XFK6-F1
#
_entry.id   AF-A0A2V7XFK6-F1
#
_cell.length_a   1.000
_cell.length_b   1.000
_cell.length_c   1.000
_cell.angle_alpha   90.00
_cell.angle_beta   90.00
_cell.angle_gamma   90.00
#
_symmetry.space_group_name_H-M   'P 1'
#
loop_
_entity.id
_entity.type
_entity.pdbx_description
1 polymer ?
#
loop_
_entity_poly.entity_id
_entity_poly.type
_entity_poly.pdbx_seq_one_letter_code
_entity_poly.pdbx_strand_id
1 'polypeptide(L)'
;MSATRLFAAEALAGRRILLCGGTGFLGKVFASLLLDRFPEMGHLYLLVRSAGDGRRRFREEILPSPAFDPLRRRYGARLERHLEDKLTVVEGDVGEPILGLAEDVAARVAAECDVVVNAAGHVVFNAPLDAALRANVSGAQHALAFARLLRRPALVHVSTCYVAGDRDGERREDEPVAGFHPRREDGDLPLSAEAEIAQCERALARVREEVEDPSLERQFRAAARERSIGEGKDLSDARGRAAVAQQRKAWVRRRLMEVGAERAKRWGWPNVYVYTKSLGEQLVAASTGIVRTIVRPAIIESALSFPHAGWNEGFTTTAPLIQFAIRGHSHFPGRGDVILDLVPVDAVASALAAVTAQACVEEPPLVYQLSTSDRNPLRLERAAGLMELYRRRRSRREGARAAEKLVGRLQIRTVDPDLFESALLPAVRAAARGAVRVLEGIEDAPLGISGWVRRTQAALAGWQDELRIAEGQMRTFRPYMADNRYVFRTDHVRTLFRRLAPSDRDRIEWDPAAIDWADYWVNVHCPGLERWVLPKLERSERPPARRPAHRTVVELFDGATRAHSSRVAMAVRRGGAEERYTYAELRECAMRAAVLLARRGVARGDKVALLAENAPEWGMAFFGVARSGAACLPIAAAATPREVVSLLARSDAKVLLLGEAQAARRRDLEPRIREQGLSVTIVSLDELFALEGRDEEREGIAGLPAAPAPDDTASILFTSGTTGAARGVVLSHRNLASQVGQLLAVYDLDHRDGMLSLLPLHHSFELSAGFLVPLSRGARITYLSELTGDAITSALR
;
A
#
# COMPACT_ATOMS: atom_id res chain seq x y z
N MET A 1 -20.28 50.29 11.67
CA MET A 1 -20.70 49.63 12.93
C MET A 1 -19.52 48.82 13.44
N SER A 2 -19.05 49.07 14.66
CA SER A 2 -17.96 48.29 15.27
C SER A 2 -18.40 46.83 15.37
N ALA A 3 -17.73 45.92 14.65
CA ALA A 3 -18.07 44.50 14.71
C ALA A 3 -17.87 43.96 16.14
N THR A 4 -18.87 43.31 16.70
CA THR A 4 -18.84 42.71 18.05
C THR A 4 -17.68 41.72 18.15
N ARG A 5 -16.90 41.78 19.24
CA ARG A 5 -15.82 40.82 19.51
C ARG A 5 -16.37 39.40 19.63
N LEU A 6 -15.60 38.41 19.19
CA LEU A 6 -15.88 36.99 19.37
C LEU A 6 -14.98 36.42 20.47
N PHE A 7 -15.58 35.83 21.49
CA PHE A 7 -14.89 35.08 22.53
C PHE A 7 -15.06 33.60 22.22
N ALA A 8 -14.05 32.99 21.58
CA ALA A 8 -14.14 31.63 21.07
C ALA A 8 -14.27 30.60 22.21
N ALA A 9 -13.49 30.76 23.29
CA ALA A 9 -13.61 29.95 24.50
C ALA A 9 -15.02 29.99 25.10
N GLU A 10 -15.59 31.19 25.26
CA GLU A 10 -16.94 31.36 25.81
C GLU A 10 -18.01 30.81 24.86
N ALA A 11 -17.87 31.03 23.56
CA ALA A 11 -18.80 30.54 22.56
C ALA A 11 -18.86 29.00 22.50
N LEU A 12 -17.73 28.33 22.76
CA LEU A 12 -17.62 26.88 22.82
C LEU A 12 -17.90 26.31 24.22
N ALA A 13 -17.87 27.12 25.28
CA ALA A 13 -18.06 26.66 26.65
C ALA A 13 -19.39 25.90 26.81
N GLY A 14 -19.31 24.67 27.33
CA GLY A 14 -20.47 23.78 27.50
C GLY A 14 -21.07 23.21 26.21
N ARG A 15 -20.60 23.62 25.03
CA ARG A 15 -21.14 23.16 23.74
C ARG A 15 -20.73 21.73 23.41
N ARG A 16 -21.61 21.03 22.71
CA ARG A 16 -21.40 19.66 22.23
C ARG A 16 -21.29 19.65 20.71
N ILE A 17 -20.20 19.10 20.19
CA ILE A 17 -19.87 19.13 18.76
C ILE A 17 -19.94 17.71 18.21
N LEU A 18 -20.62 17.53 17.07
CA LEU A 18 -20.51 16.30 16.28
C LEU A 18 -19.50 16.51 15.15
N LEU A 19 -18.38 15.80 15.18
CA LEU A 19 -17.36 15.82 14.14
C LEU A 19 -17.47 14.61 13.21
N CYS A 20 -17.85 14.86 11.96
CA CYS A 20 -17.73 13.90 10.87
C CYS A 20 -16.35 14.04 10.22
N GLY A 21 -15.64 12.92 10.02
CA GLY A 21 -14.32 12.92 9.37
C GLY A 21 -13.12 13.06 10.31
N GLY A 22 -13.28 12.88 11.62
CA GLY A 22 -12.16 12.93 12.57
C GLY A 22 -11.17 11.76 12.49
N THR A 23 -11.35 10.84 11.53
CA THR A 23 -10.35 9.83 11.16
C THR A 23 -9.37 10.31 10.07
N GLY A 24 -9.67 11.43 9.41
CA GLY A 24 -8.83 12.04 8.38
C GLY A 24 -7.76 12.95 8.97
N PHE A 25 -6.80 13.38 8.12
CA PHE A 25 -5.65 14.19 8.52
C PHE A 25 -6.06 15.49 9.27
N LEU A 26 -6.84 16.36 8.63
CA LEU A 26 -7.37 17.59 9.27
C LEU A 26 -8.24 17.27 10.49
N GLY A 27 -9.10 16.25 10.38
CA GLY A 27 -10.05 15.89 11.43
C GLY A 27 -9.38 15.47 12.74
N LYS A 28 -8.27 14.73 12.68
CA LYS A 28 -7.48 14.36 13.89
C LYS A 28 -6.85 15.59 14.55
N VAL A 29 -6.25 16.47 13.75
CA VAL A 29 -5.61 17.70 14.26
C VAL A 29 -6.67 18.62 14.87
N PHE A 30 -7.82 18.78 14.23
CA PHE A 30 -8.94 19.56 14.74
C PHE A 30 -9.52 18.99 16.05
N ALA A 31 -9.78 17.69 16.11
CA ALA A 31 -10.26 17.04 17.33
C ALA A 31 -9.26 17.21 18.49
N SER A 32 -7.97 16.99 18.24
CA SER A 32 -6.95 17.16 19.28
C SER A 32 -6.79 18.63 19.67
N LEU A 33 -6.92 19.58 18.75
CA LEU A 33 -6.83 21.01 19.02
C LEU A 33 -7.99 21.46 19.92
N LEU A 34 -9.22 21.04 19.63
CA LEU A 34 -10.38 21.36 20.46
C LEU A 34 -10.21 20.84 21.89
N LEU A 35 -9.84 19.56 22.04
CA LEU A 35 -9.67 18.93 23.36
C LEU A 35 -8.50 19.53 24.17
N ASP A 36 -7.46 20.05 23.52
CA ASP A 36 -6.30 20.63 24.20
C ASP A 36 -6.48 22.13 24.51
N ARG A 37 -6.95 22.90 23.53
CA ARG A 37 -7.01 24.37 23.58
C ARG A 37 -8.35 24.90 24.12
N PHE A 38 -9.41 24.10 24.14
CA PHE A 38 -10.75 24.49 24.60
C PHE A 38 -11.31 23.49 25.63
N PRO A 39 -10.67 23.33 26.80
CA PRO A 39 -11.13 22.38 27.82
C PRO A 39 -12.55 22.66 28.34
N GLU A 40 -13.00 23.92 28.27
CA GLU A 40 -14.37 24.36 28.61
C GLU A 40 -15.44 23.87 27.63
N MET A 41 -15.09 23.44 26.41
CA MET A 41 -16.02 22.82 25.47
C MET A 41 -16.71 21.64 26.13
N GLY A 42 -18.03 21.52 26.08
CA GLY A 42 -18.77 20.48 26.79
C GLY A 42 -18.33 19.05 26.42
N HIS A 43 -18.58 18.64 25.18
CA HIS A 43 -18.35 17.27 24.71
C HIS A 43 -18.07 17.18 23.20
N LEU A 44 -17.27 16.21 22.78
CA LEU A 44 -17.01 15.91 21.37
C LEU A 44 -17.56 14.53 20.98
N TYR A 45 -18.56 14.52 20.10
CA TYR A 45 -19.01 13.32 19.42
C TYR A 45 -18.17 13.10 18.17
N LEU A 46 -17.50 11.95 18.07
CA LEU A 46 -16.61 11.63 16.96
C LEU A 46 -17.20 10.50 16.12
N LEU A 47 -17.61 10.80 14.89
CA LEU A 47 -18.13 9.80 13.96
C LEU A 47 -16.98 8.93 13.41
N VAL A 48 -17.03 7.62 13.67
CA VAL A 48 -16.05 6.64 13.20
C VAL A 48 -16.74 5.54 12.42
N ARG A 49 -16.32 5.35 11.17
CA ARG A 49 -16.77 4.24 10.34
C ARG A 49 -16.20 2.92 10.87
N SER A 50 -17.04 1.97 11.26
CA SER A 50 -16.60 0.69 11.83
C SER A 50 -17.54 -0.45 11.41
N ALA A 51 -17.08 -1.70 11.53
CA ALA A 51 -17.90 -2.90 11.35
C ALA A 51 -18.26 -3.53 12.71
N GLY A 52 -18.71 -2.70 13.66
CA GLY A 52 -19.23 -3.12 14.97
C GLY A 52 -18.32 -2.94 16.18
N ASP A 53 -17.22 -2.17 16.07
CA ASP A 53 -16.40 -1.76 17.23
C ASP A 53 -15.60 -0.46 16.97
N GLY A 54 -16.33 0.66 16.93
CA GLY A 54 -15.78 1.98 16.67
C GLY A 54 -14.87 2.49 17.79
N ARG A 55 -15.17 2.13 19.05
CA ARG A 55 -14.34 2.49 20.20
C ARG A 55 -12.98 1.83 20.13
N ARG A 56 -12.93 0.53 19.82
CA ARG A 56 -11.65 -0.16 19.60
C ARG A 56 -10.89 0.43 18.43
N ARG A 57 -11.57 0.69 17.29
CA ARG A 57 -10.94 1.35 16.14
C ARG A 57 -10.33 2.69 16.54
N PHE A 58 -11.03 3.49 17.34
CA PHE A 58 -10.49 4.75 17.84
C PHE A 58 -9.23 4.54 18.70
N ARG A 59 -9.27 3.63 19.67
CA ARG A 59 -8.13 3.35 20.56
C ARG A 59 -6.92 2.75 19.83
N GLU A 60 -7.14 1.88 18.86
CA GLU A 60 -6.08 1.13 18.16
C GLU A 60 -5.54 1.85 16.92
N GLU A 61 -6.36 2.63 16.20
CA GLU A 61 -5.96 3.22 14.91
C GLU A 61 -5.87 4.76 14.94
N ILE A 62 -6.68 5.44 15.75
CA ILE A 62 -6.82 6.90 15.71
C ILE A 62 -6.01 7.56 16.83
N LEU A 63 -6.28 7.19 18.08
CA LEU A 63 -5.64 7.73 19.28
C LEU A 63 -4.11 7.57 19.30
N PRO A 64 -3.51 6.51 18.72
CA PRO A 64 -2.05 6.39 18.65
C PRO A 64 -1.39 7.44 17.74
N SER A 65 -2.16 8.12 16.89
CA SER A 65 -1.66 9.16 16.00
C SER A 65 -0.92 10.26 16.76
N PRO A 66 0.26 10.71 16.30
CA PRO A 66 0.98 11.88 16.82
C PRO A 66 0.13 13.17 16.91
N ALA A 67 -0.98 13.25 16.17
CA ALA A 67 -2.00 14.29 16.36
C ALA A 67 -2.43 14.47 17.82
N PHE A 68 -2.50 13.39 18.60
CA PHE A 68 -2.92 13.40 20.01
C PHE A 68 -1.74 13.49 20.99
N ASP A 69 -0.50 13.69 20.53
CA ASP A 69 0.67 13.85 21.40
C ASP A 69 0.56 14.99 22.41
N PRO A 70 0.01 16.17 22.08
CA PRO A 70 -0.19 17.24 23.06
C PRO A 70 -1.03 16.76 24.25
N LEU A 71 -2.13 16.06 23.99
CA LEU A 71 -3.00 15.49 25.02
C LEU A 71 -2.28 14.38 25.81
N ARG A 72 -1.50 13.51 25.13
CA ARG A 72 -0.66 12.49 25.80
C ARG A 72 0.34 13.12 26.76
N ARG A 73 1.03 14.20 26.34
CA ARG A 73 1.97 14.93 27.20
C ARG A 73 1.29 15.58 28.39
N ARG A 74 0.11 16.16 28.19
CA ARG A 74 -0.64 16.88 29.23
C ARG A 74 -1.28 15.96 30.27
N TYR A 75 -1.91 14.86 29.83
CA TYR A 75 -2.69 13.99 30.71
C TYR A 75 -1.97 12.71 31.13
N GLY A 76 -0.95 12.28 30.38
CA GLY A 76 -0.18 11.06 30.67
C GLY A 76 -1.08 9.85 30.83
N ALA A 77 -0.92 9.12 31.94
CA ALA A 77 -1.76 7.96 32.27
C ALA A 77 -3.25 8.27 32.45
N ARG A 78 -3.64 9.55 32.63
CA ARG A 78 -5.04 9.97 32.78
C ARG A 78 -5.72 10.26 31.44
N LEU A 79 -5.01 10.14 30.31
CA LEU A 79 -5.54 10.52 29.00
C LEU A 79 -6.83 9.76 28.67
N GLU A 80 -6.85 8.44 28.82
CA GLU A 80 -8.03 7.64 28.46
C GLU A 80 -9.25 8.05 29.28
N ARG A 81 -9.10 8.20 30.60
CA ARG A 81 -10.17 8.70 31.48
C ARG A 81 -10.64 10.09 31.07
N HIS A 82 -9.71 11.01 30.79
CA HIS A 82 -10.05 12.35 30.33
C HIS A 82 -10.84 12.33 29.00
N LEU A 83 -10.45 11.46 28.07
CA LEU A 83 -11.17 11.29 26.81
C LEU A 83 -12.54 10.65 27.02
N GLU A 84 -12.69 9.71 27.95
CA GLU A 84 -14.00 9.12 28.28
C GLU A 84 -14.99 10.18 28.80
N ASP A 85 -14.49 11.19 29.54
CA ASP A 85 -15.31 12.30 30.04
C ASP A 85 -15.66 13.34 28.95
N LYS A 86 -14.82 13.49 27.91
CA LYS A 86 -14.91 14.59 26.93
C LYS A 86 -15.25 14.17 25.52
N LEU A 87 -15.14 12.89 25.20
CA LEU A 87 -15.25 12.36 23.84
C LEU A 87 -16.06 11.07 23.82
N THR A 88 -17.07 11.03 22.97
CA THR A 88 -17.81 9.81 22.65
C THR A 88 -17.61 9.44 21.20
N VAL A 89 -17.06 8.25 20.95
CA VAL A 89 -17.04 7.67 19.60
C VAL A 89 -18.44 7.16 19.26
N VAL A 90 -18.98 7.61 18.13
CA VAL A 90 -20.25 7.13 17.57
C VAL A 90 -20.00 6.42 16.25
N GLU A 91 -20.60 5.25 16.09
CA GLU A 91 -20.43 4.43 14.90
C GLU A 91 -21.38 4.87 13.80
N GLY A 92 -20.83 5.18 12.62
CA GLY A 92 -21.63 5.55 11.47
C GLY A 92 -20.80 5.84 10.23
N ASP A 93 -21.47 6.11 9.13
CA ASP A 93 -20.89 6.44 7.83
C ASP A 93 -21.61 7.67 7.30
N VAL A 94 -20.85 8.73 7.00
CA VAL A 94 -21.39 9.97 6.43
C VAL A 94 -22.14 9.71 5.12
N GLY A 95 -21.75 8.67 4.37
CA GLY A 95 -22.39 8.27 3.13
C GLY A 95 -23.75 7.58 3.30
N GLU A 96 -24.22 7.35 4.53
CA GLU A 96 -25.50 6.71 4.84
C GLU A 96 -26.51 7.71 5.46
N PRO A 97 -27.83 7.52 5.26
CA PRO A 97 -28.87 8.38 5.84
C PRO A 97 -28.71 8.57 7.35
N ILE A 98 -28.93 9.79 7.84
CA ILE A 98 -28.76 10.16 9.26
C ILE A 98 -27.36 9.75 9.79
N LEU A 99 -26.35 9.86 8.91
CA LEU A 99 -24.95 9.50 9.20
C LEU A 99 -24.72 8.02 9.53
N GLY A 100 -25.67 7.14 9.20
CA GLY A 100 -25.61 5.72 9.52
C GLY A 100 -25.62 5.41 11.02
N LEU A 101 -26.07 6.36 11.85
CA LEU A 101 -26.21 6.18 13.29
C LEU A 101 -27.43 5.30 13.58
N ALA A 102 -27.35 4.47 14.63
CA ALA A 102 -28.53 3.82 15.19
C ALA A 102 -29.55 4.87 15.66
N GLU A 103 -30.85 4.58 15.54
CA GLU A 103 -31.92 5.55 15.74
C GLU A 103 -31.89 6.20 17.15
N ASP A 104 -31.66 5.39 18.19
CA ASP A 104 -31.52 5.84 19.57
C ASP A 104 -30.29 6.74 19.77
N VAL A 105 -29.16 6.36 19.15
CA VAL A 105 -27.92 7.15 19.17
C VAL A 105 -28.10 8.46 18.43
N ALA A 106 -28.74 8.43 17.26
CA ALA A 106 -29.03 9.61 16.45
C ALA A 106 -29.91 10.59 17.22
N ALA A 107 -31.00 10.12 17.83
CA ALA A 107 -31.91 10.94 18.64
C ALA A 107 -31.19 11.58 19.83
N ARG A 108 -30.37 10.81 20.57
CA ARG A 108 -29.58 11.34 21.69
C ARG A 108 -28.57 12.40 21.23
N VAL A 109 -27.77 12.08 20.20
CA VAL A 109 -26.74 13.00 19.70
C VAL A 109 -27.37 14.27 19.14
N ALA A 110 -28.48 14.19 18.39
CA ALA A 110 -29.18 15.35 17.87
C ALA A 110 -29.79 16.23 18.99
N ALA A 111 -30.32 15.60 20.04
CA ALA A 111 -30.90 16.33 21.18
C ALA A 111 -29.85 17.09 22.02
N GLU A 112 -28.60 16.64 21.98
CA GLU A 112 -27.51 17.17 22.81
C GLU A 112 -26.53 18.07 22.05
N CYS A 113 -26.31 17.83 20.76
CA CYS A 113 -25.35 18.57 19.95
C CYS A 113 -25.83 19.98 19.60
N ASP A 114 -24.90 20.93 19.61
CA ASP A 114 -25.11 22.32 19.25
C ASP A 114 -24.69 22.64 17.82
N VAL A 115 -23.72 21.90 17.27
CA VAL A 115 -23.17 22.11 15.93
C VAL A 115 -22.62 20.80 15.34
N VAL A 116 -22.87 20.60 14.04
CA VAL A 116 -22.23 19.54 13.25
C VAL A 116 -21.07 20.14 12.47
N VAL A 117 -19.87 19.56 12.60
CA VAL A 117 -18.71 19.88 11.77
C VAL A 117 -18.47 18.73 10.81
N ASN A 118 -18.74 18.94 9.52
CA ASN A 118 -18.52 17.96 8.48
C ASN A 118 -17.19 18.19 7.78
N ALA A 119 -16.14 17.53 8.27
CA ALA A 119 -14.81 17.47 7.65
C ALA A 119 -14.57 16.13 6.90
N ALA A 120 -15.61 15.31 6.72
CA ALA A 120 -15.50 14.06 5.98
C ALA A 120 -15.43 14.33 4.47
N GLY A 121 -14.61 13.54 3.78
CA GLY A 121 -14.50 13.62 2.32
C GLY A 121 -13.56 12.56 1.76
N HIS A 122 -13.71 12.27 0.48
CA HIS A 122 -12.85 11.35 -0.26
C HIS A 122 -11.90 12.14 -1.16
N VAL A 123 -10.69 12.41 -0.66
CA VAL A 123 -9.67 13.22 -1.35
C VAL A 123 -8.87 12.34 -2.32
N VAL A 124 -9.51 11.90 -3.40
CA VAL A 124 -8.88 11.10 -4.45
C VAL A 124 -9.34 11.62 -5.81
N PHE A 125 -8.40 12.17 -6.59
CA PHE A 125 -8.71 12.88 -7.84
C PHE A 125 -9.18 11.94 -8.98
N ASN A 126 -8.93 10.64 -8.86
CA ASN A 126 -9.36 9.61 -9.83
C ASN A 126 -10.28 8.56 -9.18
N ALA A 127 -11.13 8.96 -8.22
CA ALA A 127 -12.10 8.06 -7.63
C ALA A 127 -13.17 7.62 -8.65
N PRO A 128 -13.70 6.39 -8.56
CA PRO A 128 -14.96 6.04 -9.19
C PRO A 128 -16.07 7.02 -8.80
N LEU A 129 -16.92 7.39 -9.77
CA LEU A 129 -17.96 8.40 -9.57
C LEU A 129 -18.91 8.06 -8.40
N ASP A 130 -19.31 6.80 -8.24
CA ASP A 130 -20.16 6.34 -7.14
C ASP A 130 -19.53 6.58 -5.76
N ALA A 131 -18.25 6.23 -5.60
CA ALA A 131 -17.50 6.45 -4.37
C ALA A 131 -17.34 7.96 -4.07
N ALA A 132 -17.07 8.77 -5.11
CA ALA A 132 -16.93 10.22 -4.97
C ALA A 132 -18.25 10.89 -4.56
N LEU A 133 -19.37 10.53 -5.19
CA LEU A 133 -20.70 11.03 -4.86
C LEU A 133 -21.12 10.64 -3.44
N ARG A 134 -20.96 9.36 -3.08
CA ARG A 134 -21.32 8.86 -1.73
C ARG A 134 -20.59 9.64 -0.64
N ALA A 135 -19.30 9.90 -0.80
CA ALA A 135 -18.51 10.58 0.23
C ALA A 135 -18.73 12.10 0.27
N ASN A 136 -18.76 12.77 -0.89
CA ASN A 136 -18.70 14.23 -0.95
C ASN A 136 -20.07 14.88 -1.16
N VAL A 137 -21.01 14.22 -1.84
CA VAL A 137 -22.35 14.73 -2.11
C VAL A 137 -23.35 14.17 -1.11
N SER A 138 -23.55 12.85 -1.09
CA SER A 138 -24.44 12.22 -0.11
C SER A 138 -23.96 12.49 1.31
N GLY A 139 -22.63 12.49 1.53
CA GLY A 139 -22.06 12.90 2.81
C GLY A 139 -22.43 14.32 3.24
N ALA A 140 -22.46 15.29 2.33
CA ALA A 140 -22.92 16.64 2.63
C ALA A 140 -24.43 16.67 2.90
N GLN A 141 -25.23 15.95 2.11
CA GLN A 141 -26.69 15.83 2.28
C GLN A 141 -27.06 15.22 3.62
N HIS A 142 -26.43 14.12 4.02
CA HIS A 142 -26.73 13.44 5.27
C HIS A 142 -26.25 14.23 6.49
N ALA A 143 -25.09 14.90 6.40
CA ALA A 143 -24.66 15.84 7.44
C ALA A 143 -25.63 17.01 7.59
N LEU A 144 -26.12 17.56 6.48
CA LEU A 144 -27.15 18.61 6.50
C LEU A 144 -28.48 18.11 7.06
N ALA A 145 -28.92 16.91 6.67
CA ALA A 145 -30.14 16.29 7.17
C ALA A 145 -30.05 16.05 8.69
N PHE A 146 -28.92 15.53 9.17
CA PHE A 146 -28.68 15.36 10.61
C PHE A 146 -28.61 16.70 11.33
N ALA A 147 -27.92 17.70 10.77
CA ALA A 147 -27.81 19.03 11.35
C ALA A 147 -29.17 19.72 11.56
N ARG A 148 -30.19 19.38 10.75
CA ARG A 148 -31.57 19.86 10.94
C ARG A 148 -32.32 19.23 12.11
N LEU A 149 -31.83 18.11 12.65
CA LEU A 149 -32.42 17.45 13.82
C LEU A 149 -31.96 18.08 15.15
N LEU A 150 -30.93 18.94 15.11
CA LEU A 150 -30.43 19.64 16.30
C LEU A 150 -31.46 20.64 16.81
N ARG A 151 -31.45 20.88 18.13
CA ARG A 151 -32.33 21.89 18.77
C ARG A 151 -32.19 23.27 18.13
N ARG A 152 -30.96 23.64 17.78
CA ARG A 152 -30.64 24.78 16.94
C ARG A 152 -29.84 24.27 15.74
N PRO A 153 -30.46 24.16 14.55
CA PRO A 153 -29.77 23.65 13.38
C PRO A 153 -28.50 24.45 13.07
N ALA A 154 -27.35 23.78 13.05
CA ALA A 154 -26.07 24.40 12.72
C ALA A 154 -25.10 23.41 12.04
N LEU A 155 -24.53 23.81 10.91
CA LEU A 155 -23.59 23.04 10.11
C LEU A 155 -22.36 23.86 9.68
N VAL A 156 -21.18 23.38 10.02
CA VAL A 156 -19.91 23.82 9.44
C VAL A 156 -19.43 22.76 8.46
N HIS A 157 -19.39 23.06 7.17
CA HIS A 157 -18.98 22.11 6.13
C HIS A 157 -17.60 22.45 5.57
N VAL A 158 -16.67 21.49 5.58
CA VAL A 158 -15.35 21.68 4.97
C VAL A 158 -15.42 21.30 3.49
N SER A 159 -15.14 22.24 2.61
CA SER A 159 -15.03 22.09 1.16
C SER A 159 -13.57 22.22 0.70
N THR A 160 -13.29 22.90 -0.41
CA THR A 160 -11.92 23.21 -0.89
C THR A 160 -11.92 24.48 -1.75
N CYS A 161 -10.83 25.27 -1.71
CA CYS A 161 -10.68 26.45 -2.59
C CYS A 161 -10.79 26.10 -4.07
N TYR A 162 -10.37 24.89 -4.44
CA TYR A 162 -10.28 24.47 -5.83
C TYR A 162 -11.63 24.20 -6.51
N VAL A 163 -12.76 24.29 -5.79
CA VAL A 163 -14.11 24.28 -6.41
C VAL A 163 -14.28 25.37 -7.46
N ALA A 164 -13.39 26.37 -7.50
CA ALA A 164 -13.23 27.32 -8.60
C ALA A 164 -13.04 26.67 -9.98
N GLY A 165 -12.57 25.42 -10.07
CA GLY A 165 -12.36 24.70 -11.33
C GLY A 165 -11.31 25.38 -12.21
N ASP A 166 -11.55 25.49 -13.50
CA ASP A 166 -10.65 26.12 -14.48
C ASP A 166 -10.72 27.67 -14.52
N ARG A 167 -11.35 28.31 -13.52
CA ARG A 167 -11.41 29.78 -13.43
C ARG A 167 -10.13 30.36 -12.83
N ASP A 168 -9.37 31.03 -13.69
CA ASP A 168 -8.16 31.77 -13.33
C ASP A 168 -8.43 33.09 -12.57
N GLY A 169 -7.37 33.59 -11.96
CA GLY A 169 -7.30 34.90 -11.32
C GLY A 169 -7.81 34.90 -9.88
N GLU A 170 -8.18 36.10 -9.42
CA GLU A 170 -8.67 36.34 -8.07
C GLU A 170 -10.06 35.73 -7.86
N ARG A 171 -10.21 34.91 -6.80
CA ARG A 171 -11.46 34.29 -6.36
C ARG A 171 -11.88 34.85 -5.01
N ARG A 172 -13.11 35.35 -4.92
CA ARG A 172 -13.63 36.02 -3.71
C ARG A 172 -14.56 35.11 -2.90
N GLU A 173 -14.68 35.38 -1.61
CA GLU A 173 -15.55 34.63 -0.69
C GLU A 173 -17.03 34.99 -0.81
N ASP A 174 -17.37 36.10 -1.47
CA ASP A 174 -18.74 36.56 -1.71
C ASP A 174 -19.31 36.12 -3.07
N GLU A 175 -18.55 35.33 -3.85
CA GLU A 175 -19.04 34.74 -5.10
C GLU A 175 -20.22 33.77 -4.84
N PRO A 176 -21.27 33.76 -5.70
CA PRO A 176 -22.39 32.85 -5.55
C PRO A 176 -21.95 31.38 -5.56
N VAL A 177 -22.35 30.62 -4.54
CA VAL A 177 -22.07 29.18 -4.45
C VAL A 177 -23.13 28.37 -5.18
N ALA A 178 -24.41 28.54 -4.81
CA ALA A 178 -25.51 27.84 -5.47
C ALA A 178 -25.64 28.30 -6.94
N GLY A 179 -25.73 27.34 -7.87
CA GLY A 179 -25.80 27.66 -9.30
C GLY A 179 -24.44 27.81 -9.97
N PHE A 180 -23.34 27.65 -9.25
CA PHE A 180 -21.99 27.85 -9.78
C PHE A 180 -21.51 26.68 -10.65
N HIS A 181 -20.89 26.99 -11.78
CA HIS A 181 -19.95 26.11 -12.47
C HIS A 181 -18.81 26.94 -13.10
N PRO A 182 -17.59 26.37 -13.24
CA PRO A 182 -16.43 27.09 -13.73
C PRO A 182 -16.59 27.69 -15.13
N ARG A 183 -17.25 26.96 -16.04
CA ARG A 183 -17.53 27.43 -17.42
C ARG A 183 -18.65 28.48 -17.55
N ARG A 184 -19.16 29.01 -16.45
CA ARG A 184 -20.30 29.93 -16.48
C ARG A 184 -19.84 31.31 -16.92
N GLU A 185 -20.41 31.80 -18.01
CA GLU A 185 -20.29 33.18 -18.47
C GLU A 185 -21.51 34.02 -18.01
N ASP A 186 -21.40 35.34 -18.12
CA ASP A 186 -22.49 36.25 -17.75
C ASP A 186 -23.71 36.02 -18.67
N GLY A 187 -24.83 35.57 -18.09
CA GLY A 187 -26.06 35.22 -18.80
C GLY A 187 -26.34 33.73 -18.93
N ASP A 188 -25.36 32.86 -18.62
CA ASP A 188 -25.57 31.42 -18.60
C ASP A 188 -26.52 30.96 -17.49
N LEU A 189 -27.30 29.92 -17.77
CA LEU A 189 -28.18 29.29 -16.81
C LEU A 189 -27.37 28.68 -15.64
N PRO A 190 -27.81 28.88 -14.39
CA PRO A 190 -27.12 28.31 -13.23
C PRO A 190 -27.18 26.77 -13.26
N LEU A 191 -26.13 26.13 -12.75
CA LEU A 191 -26.13 24.68 -12.54
C LEU A 191 -27.08 24.31 -11.39
N SER A 192 -28.12 23.53 -11.65
CA SER A 192 -28.86 22.87 -10.56
C SER A 192 -28.06 21.66 -10.07
N ALA A 193 -27.55 21.74 -8.84
CA ALA A 193 -26.83 20.65 -8.21
C ALA A 193 -27.70 19.38 -8.13
N GLU A 194 -28.97 19.51 -7.77
CA GLU A 194 -29.93 18.41 -7.67
C GLU A 194 -30.16 17.74 -9.03
N ALA A 195 -30.38 18.53 -10.09
CA ALA A 195 -30.56 17.98 -11.44
C ALA A 195 -29.29 17.28 -11.94
N GLU A 196 -28.11 17.82 -11.61
CA GLU A 196 -26.82 17.23 -11.97
C GLU A 196 -26.54 15.93 -11.20
N ILE A 197 -26.91 15.86 -9.92
CA ILE A 197 -26.83 14.63 -9.12
C ILE A 197 -27.76 13.55 -9.70
N ALA A 198 -28.98 13.91 -10.07
CA ALA A 198 -29.89 12.98 -10.74
C ALA A 198 -29.35 12.49 -12.10
N GLN A 199 -28.61 13.34 -12.84
CA GLN A 199 -27.91 12.91 -14.04
C GLN A 199 -26.75 11.94 -13.74
N CYS A 200 -26.01 12.18 -12.67
CA CYS A 200 -24.97 11.26 -12.19
C CYS A 200 -25.56 9.90 -11.83
N GLU A 201 -26.66 9.85 -11.09
CA GLU A 201 -27.34 8.60 -10.73
C GLU A 201 -27.81 7.83 -11.96
N ARG A 202 -28.38 8.53 -12.97
CA ARG A 202 -28.70 7.91 -14.27
C ARG A 202 -27.46 7.38 -14.99
N ALA A 203 -26.32 8.06 -14.88
CA ALA A 203 -25.07 7.57 -15.45
C ALA A 203 -24.56 6.31 -14.73
N LEU A 204 -24.67 6.25 -13.40
CA LEU A 204 -24.36 5.05 -12.63
C LEU A 204 -25.26 3.88 -13.02
N ALA A 205 -26.56 4.11 -13.21
CA ALA A 205 -27.51 3.10 -13.67
C ALA A 205 -27.13 2.57 -15.06
N ARG A 206 -26.79 3.45 -16.01
CA ARG A 206 -26.31 3.05 -17.34
C ARG A 206 -25.06 2.18 -17.28
N VAL A 207 -24.08 2.50 -16.43
CA VAL A 207 -22.86 1.65 -16.29
C VAL A 207 -23.21 0.26 -15.72
N ARG A 208 -24.22 0.17 -14.85
CA ARG A 208 -24.75 -1.12 -14.36
C ARG A 208 -25.51 -1.90 -15.43
N GLU A 209 -26.12 -1.23 -16.40
CA GLU A 209 -26.73 -1.89 -17.56
C GLU A 209 -25.66 -2.32 -18.57
N GLU A 210 -24.68 -1.45 -18.86
CA GLU A 210 -23.55 -1.74 -19.75
C GLU A 210 -22.82 -3.01 -19.31
N VAL A 211 -22.56 -3.21 -18.00
CA VAL A 211 -21.81 -4.38 -17.53
C VAL A 211 -22.52 -5.71 -17.75
N GLU A 212 -23.84 -5.71 -17.98
CA GLU A 212 -24.64 -6.90 -18.27
C GLU A 212 -24.67 -7.23 -19.78
N ASP A 213 -24.01 -6.45 -20.63
CA ASP A 213 -23.88 -6.73 -22.06
C ASP A 213 -23.18 -8.09 -22.29
N PRO A 214 -23.80 -9.03 -23.05
CA PRO A 214 -23.19 -10.34 -23.35
C PRO A 214 -21.81 -10.28 -24.02
N SER A 215 -21.52 -9.21 -24.76
CA SER A 215 -20.22 -8.98 -25.39
C SER A 215 -19.13 -8.65 -24.37
N LEU A 216 -19.43 -7.86 -23.33
CA LEU A 216 -18.50 -7.55 -22.24
C LEU A 216 -18.25 -8.77 -21.37
N GLU A 217 -19.27 -9.59 -21.12
CA GLU A 217 -19.09 -10.87 -20.43
C GLU A 217 -18.12 -11.80 -21.19
N ARG A 218 -18.20 -11.85 -22.53
CA ARG A 218 -17.21 -12.56 -23.37
C ARG A 218 -15.82 -11.97 -23.24
N GLN A 219 -15.68 -10.64 -23.21
CA GLN A 219 -14.39 -9.97 -23.01
C GLN A 219 -13.81 -10.24 -21.62
N PHE A 220 -14.61 -10.22 -20.56
CA PHE A 220 -14.15 -10.53 -19.20
C PHE A 220 -13.67 -11.97 -19.10
N ARG A 221 -14.37 -12.92 -19.74
CA ARG A 221 -13.92 -14.30 -19.86
C ARG A 221 -12.64 -14.40 -20.66
N ALA A 222 -12.52 -13.73 -21.80
CA ALA A 222 -11.30 -13.73 -22.61
C ALA A 222 -10.10 -13.15 -21.84
N ALA A 223 -10.25 -12.00 -21.19
CA ALA A 223 -9.20 -11.37 -20.37
C ALA A 223 -8.85 -12.21 -19.13
N ALA A 224 -9.84 -12.88 -18.52
CA ALA A 224 -9.60 -13.82 -17.43
C ALA A 224 -8.86 -15.07 -17.93
N ARG A 225 -9.19 -15.61 -19.11
CA ARG A 225 -8.41 -16.67 -19.77
C ARG A 225 -6.99 -16.20 -20.02
N GLU A 226 -6.80 -15.07 -20.66
CA GLU A 226 -5.48 -14.54 -21.01
C GLU A 226 -4.58 -14.36 -19.79
N ARG A 227 -5.11 -13.83 -18.67
CA ARG A 227 -4.38 -13.80 -17.39
C ARG A 227 -4.15 -15.18 -16.76
N SER A 228 -4.98 -16.17 -17.08
CA SER A 228 -4.91 -17.54 -16.55
C SER A 228 -4.19 -18.52 -17.49
N ILE A 229 -3.81 -18.11 -18.71
CA ILE A 229 -3.10 -18.93 -19.71
C ILE A 229 -1.68 -19.26 -19.23
N GLY A 230 -1.16 -18.57 -18.20
CA GLY A 230 0.03 -18.97 -17.45
C GLY A 230 -0.20 -19.99 -16.32
N GLU A 231 -1.44 -20.46 -16.08
CA GLU A 231 -1.82 -21.29 -14.92
C GLU A 231 -2.71 -22.51 -15.23
N GLY A 232 -3.11 -22.73 -16.49
CA GLY A 232 -3.86 -23.95 -16.89
C GLY A 232 -5.21 -24.17 -16.18
N LYS A 233 -5.94 -23.09 -15.84
CA LYS A 233 -7.16 -23.16 -15.01
C LYS A 233 -8.44 -23.24 -15.85
N ASP A 234 -9.34 -24.15 -15.50
CA ASP A 234 -10.71 -24.19 -16.04
C ASP A 234 -11.53 -23.01 -15.48
N LEU A 235 -12.23 -22.28 -16.38
CA LEU A 235 -13.11 -21.17 -16.00
C LEU A 235 -14.46 -21.63 -15.47
N SER A 236 -14.80 -22.90 -15.62
CA SER A 236 -16.02 -23.49 -15.10
C SER A 236 -16.04 -23.58 -13.56
N ASP A 237 -14.86 -23.53 -12.92
CA ASP A 237 -14.68 -23.66 -11.48
C ASP A 237 -14.83 -22.33 -10.71
N ALA A 238 -15.01 -22.43 -9.38
CA ALA A 238 -15.19 -21.27 -8.49
C ALA A 238 -14.06 -20.23 -8.59
N ARG A 239 -12.82 -20.66 -8.86
CA ARG A 239 -11.67 -19.77 -9.06
C ARG A 239 -11.73 -19.03 -10.40
N GLY A 240 -12.20 -19.70 -11.46
CA GLY A 240 -12.45 -19.09 -12.76
C GLY A 240 -13.55 -18.03 -12.70
N ARG A 241 -14.65 -18.33 -12.02
CA ARG A 241 -15.71 -17.35 -11.73
C ARG A 241 -15.20 -16.15 -10.94
N ALA A 242 -14.34 -16.36 -9.95
CA ALA A 242 -13.71 -15.27 -9.20
C ALA A 242 -12.79 -14.40 -10.06
N ALA A 243 -12.03 -14.99 -10.99
CA ALA A 243 -11.17 -14.25 -11.92
C ALA A 243 -11.99 -13.38 -12.88
N VAL A 244 -13.08 -13.92 -13.44
CA VAL A 244 -14.04 -13.16 -14.26
C VAL A 244 -14.69 -12.03 -13.44
N ALA A 245 -15.13 -12.31 -12.21
CA ALA A 245 -15.69 -11.29 -11.32
C ALA A 245 -14.68 -10.18 -11.00
N GLN A 246 -13.39 -10.51 -10.86
CA GLN A 246 -12.33 -9.51 -10.68
C GLN A 246 -12.16 -8.63 -11.92
N GLN A 247 -12.20 -9.19 -13.13
CA GLN A 247 -12.15 -8.41 -14.37
C GLN A 247 -13.37 -7.49 -14.50
N ARG A 248 -14.56 -8.03 -14.23
CA ARG A 248 -15.81 -7.26 -14.21
C ARG A 248 -15.70 -6.08 -13.24
N LYS A 249 -15.26 -6.32 -12.00
CA LYS A 249 -15.07 -5.26 -10.99
C LYS A 249 -14.04 -4.21 -11.42
N ALA A 250 -12.94 -4.63 -12.05
CA ALA A 250 -11.90 -3.72 -12.55
C ALA A 250 -12.40 -2.87 -13.72
N TRP A 251 -13.21 -3.45 -14.62
CA TRP A 251 -13.85 -2.73 -15.72
C TRP A 251 -14.85 -1.70 -15.21
N VAL A 252 -15.79 -2.09 -14.33
CA VAL A 252 -16.79 -1.17 -13.73
C VAL A 252 -16.08 -0.01 -13.04
N ARG A 253 -15.04 -0.31 -12.24
CA ARG A 253 -14.26 0.72 -11.57
C ARG A 253 -13.66 1.72 -12.55
N ARG A 254 -13.09 1.27 -13.67
CA ARG A 254 -12.48 2.12 -14.69
C ARG A 254 -13.53 2.96 -15.42
N ARG A 255 -14.63 2.33 -15.83
CA ARG A 255 -15.74 3.00 -16.50
C ARG A 255 -16.34 4.12 -15.64
N LEU A 256 -16.53 3.86 -14.34
CA LEU A 256 -17.00 4.88 -13.40
C LEU A 256 -16.00 6.03 -13.18
N MET A 257 -14.69 5.79 -13.29
CA MET A 257 -13.68 6.86 -13.28
C MET A 257 -13.77 7.72 -14.54
N GLU A 258 -13.93 7.10 -15.72
CA GLU A 258 -14.08 7.79 -17.01
C GLU A 258 -15.33 8.68 -17.00
N VAL A 259 -16.49 8.13 -16.65
CA VAL A 259 -17.75 8.88 -16.56
C VAL A 259 -17.62 10.05 -15.60
N GLY A 260 -17.03 9.85 -14.41
CA GLY A 260 -16.80 10.93 -13.45
C GLY A 260 -15.90 12.05 -13.99
N ALA A 261 -14.83 11.69 -14.71
CA ALA A 261 -13.92 12.64 -15.34
C ALA A 261 -14.58 13.42 -16.48
N GLU A 262 -15.36 12.76 -17.33
CA GLU A 262 -16.12 13.40 -18.41
C GLU A 262 -17.11 14.43 -17.88
N ARG A 263 -17.84 14.10 -16.80
CA ARG A 263 -18.78 15.03 -16.16
C ARG A 263 -18.08 16.23 -15.53
N ALA A 264 -16.99 16.00 -14.79
CA ALA A 264 -16.21 17.09 -14.21
C ALA A 264 -15.72 18.04 -15.32
N LYS A 265 -15.12 17.49 -16.38
CA LYS A 265 -14.61 18.26 -17.53
C LYS A 265 -15.71 19.03 -18.25
N ARG A 266 -16.92 18.47 -18.39
CA ARG A 266 -18.06 19.13 -19.03
C ARG A 266 -18.34 20.52 -18.44
N TRP A 267 -18.25 20.62 -17.11
CA TRP A 267 -18.57 21.83 -16.37
C TRP A 267 -17.35 22.70 -16.03
N GLY A 268 -16.14 22.26 -16.38
CA GLY A 268 -14.88 22.98 -16.14
C GLY A 268 -14.16 22.63 -14.84
N TRP A 269 -14.51 21.52 -14.20
CA TRP A 269 -13.73 21.00 -13.07
C TRP A 269 -12.64 20.05 -13.53
N PRO A 270 -11.41 20.17 -13.01
CA PRO A 270 -10.26 19.40 -13.49
C PRO A 270 -10.32 17.91 -13.13
N ASN A 271 -11.09 17.54 -12.10
CA ASN A 271 -11.23 16.17 -11.64
C ASN A 271 -12.53 15.95 -10.85
N VAL A 272 -12.85 14.67 -10.62
CA VAL A 272 -14.08 14.24 -9.94
C VAL A 272 -14.15 14.68 -8.48
N TYR A 273 -13.00 14.84 -7.82
CA TYR A 273 -12.94 15.28 -6.43
C TYR A 273 -13.48 16.70 -6.29
N VAL A 274 -12.90 17.65 -7.02
CA VAL A 274 -13.32 19.05 -6.98
C VAL A 274 -14.78 19.20 -7.41
N TYR A 275 -15.16 18.50 -8.48
CA TYR A 275 -16.53 18.48 -8.99
C TYR A 275 -17.53 18.04 -7.92
N THR A 276 -17.28 16.92 -7.25
CA THR A 276 -18.20 16.40 -6.23
C THR A 276 -18.19 17.23 -4.93
N LYS A 277 -17.07 17.88 -4.59
CA LYS A 277 -17.02 18.86 -3.49
C LYS A 277 -17.87 20.09 -3.80
N SER A 278 -17.80 20.59 -5.03
CA SER A 278 -18.67 21.69 -5.52
C SER A 278 -20.15 21.32 -5.42
N LEU A 279 -20.55 20.13 -5.90
CA LEU A 279 -21.95 19.69 -5.78
C LEU A 279 -22.40 19.62 -4.30
N GLY A 280 -21.56 19.07 -3.42
CA GLY A 280 -21.87 18.97 -1.99
C GLY A 280 -22.05 20.34 -1.31
N GLU A 281 -21.14 21.29 -1.56
CA GLU A 281 -21.24 22.63 -0.96
C GLU A 281 -22.40 23.45 -1.53
N GLN A 282 -22.81 23.22 -2.79
CA GLN A 282 -23.98 23.87 -3.38
C GLN A 282 -25.27 23.48 -2.65
N LEU A 283 -25.42 22.22 -2.27
CA LEU A 283 -26.56 21.76 -1.47
C LEU A 283 -26.57 22.38 -0.07
N VAL A 284 -25.40 22.54 0.54
CA VAL A 284 -25.26 23.27 1.81
C VAL A 284 -25.66 24.73 1.60
N ALA A 285 -25.10 25.41 0.61
CA ALA A 285 -25.38 26.82 0.33
C ALA A 285 -26.87 27.10 0.06
N ALA A 286 -27.54 26.22 -0.67
CA ALA A 286 -28.96 26.33 -1.02
C ALA A 286 -29.91 26.10 0.18
N SER A 287 -29.44 25.50 1.27
CA SER A 287 -30.29 25.19 2.43
C SER A 287 -30.69 26.44 3.21
N THR A 288 -31.98 26.62 3.51
CA THR A 288 -32.49 27.71 4.37
C THR A 288 -32.91 27.19 5.75
N GLY A 289 -33.12 28.10 6.71
CA GLY A 289 -33.60 27.75 8.07
C GLY A 289 -32.58 27.05 8.98
N ILE A 290 -31.29 27.14 8.66
CA ILE A 290 -30.19 26.51 9.38
C ILE A 290 -28.98 27.45 9.38
N VAL A 291 -28.26 27.53 10.51
CA VAL A 291 -26.97 28.20 10.57
C VAL A 291 -25.97 27.41 9.74
N ARG A 292 -25.37 28.02 8.72
CA ARG A 292 -24.47 27.27 7.83
C ARG A 292 -23.27 28.07 7.35
N THR A 293 -22.15 27.38 7.23
CA THR A 293 -20.94 27.95 6.66
C THR A 293 -20.09 26.89 6.01
N ILE A 294 -19.31 27.31 5.02
CA ILE A 294 -18.45 26.48 4.18
C ILE A 294 -17.01 26.94 4.39
N VAL A 295 -16.15 26.05 4.86
CA VAL A 295 -14.72 26.31 5.02
C VAL A 295 -13.97 25.67 3.85
N ARG A 296 -13.37 26.48 2.98
CA ARG A 296 -12.62 26.07 1.79
C ARG A 296 -11.12 26.20 2.06
N PRO A 297 -10.43 25.15 2.52
CA PRO A 297 -8.98 25.13 2.53
C PRO A 297 -8.37 24.93 1.14
N ALA A 298 -7.20 25.55 0.93
CA ALA A 298 -6.26 25.21 -0.13
C ALA A 298 -5.50 23.90 0.20
N ILE A 299 -4.29 23.68 -0.33
CA ILE A 299 -3.56 22.43 -0.12
C ILE A 299 -3.08 22.38 1.34
N ILE A 300 -3.69 21.48 2.13
CA ILE A 300 -3.33 21.29 3.53
C ILE A 300 -2.02 20.49 3.61
N GLU A 301 -1.00 21.08 4.23
CA GLU A 301 0.31 20.46 4.40
C GLU A 301 0.72 20.41 5.87
N SER A 302 2.00 20.10 6.11
CA SER A 302 2.56 19.85 7.43
C SER A 302 2.20 20.91 8.46
N ALA A 303 2.01 20.48 9.70
CA ALA A 303 1.81 21.39 10.82
C ALA A 303 3.00 22.36 10.97
N LEU A 304 2.70 23.64 11.17
CA LEU A 304 3.70 24.65 11.52
C LEU A 304 4.16 24.47 12.96
N SER A 305 3.22 24.23 13.87
CA SER A 305 3.46 24.18 15.31
C SER A 305 2.69 23.06 16.04
N PHE A 306 1.42 22.82 15.70
CA PHE A 306 0.55 21.88 16.41
C PHE A 306 0.13 20.70 15.52
N PRO A 307 0.19 19.43 15.96
CA PRO A 307 0.56 18.91 17.29
C PRO A 307 2.05 19.03 17.63
N HIS A 308 2.88 19.15 16.59
CA HIS A 308 4.29 19.49 16.60
C HIS A 308 4.68 19.89 15.17
N ALA A 309 5.73 20.69 15.02
CA ALA A 309 6.23 21.09 13.71
C ALA A 309 6.52 19.87 12.81
N GLY A 310 6.13 19.96 11.53
CA GLY A 310 6.41 18.97 10.50
C GLY A 310 5.49 17.75 10.51
N TRP A 311 4.52 17.67 11.41
CA TRP A 311 3.54 16.57 11.41
C TRP A 311 2.72 16.58 10.11
N ASN A 312 2.64 15.45 9.42
CA ASN A 312 1.82 15.29 8.21
C ASN A 312 1.31 13.84 8.09
N GLU A 313 0.14 13.67 7.49
CA GLU A 313 -0.44 12.37 7.20
C GLU A 313 -1.21 12.40 5.87
N GLY A 314 -1.00 11.36 5.06
CA GLY A 314 -1.73 11.18 3.80
C GLY A 314 -0.85 11.37 2.58
N PHE A 315 -1.45 11.21 1.40
CA PHE A 315 -0.82 11.51 0.12
C PHE A 315 -1.08 12.98 -0.19
N THR A 316 -0.11 13.85 0.14
CA THR A 316 -0.21 15.29 -0.10
C THR A 316 0.36 15.66 -1.47
N THR A 317 -0.01 16.83 -1.98
CA THR A 317 0.40 17.29 -3.32
C THR A 317 1.92 17.44 -3.41
N THR A 318 2.57 17.90 -2.34
CA THR A 318 4.01 18.16 -2.34
C THR A 318 4.88 16.91 -2.14
N ALA A 319 4.34 15.83 -1.56
CA ALA A 319 5.11 14.61 -1.26
C ALA A 319 5.73 13.96 -2.52
N PRO A 320 4.96 13.72 -3.60
CA PRO A 320 5.49 13.36 -4.92
C PRO A 320 6.62 14.28 -5.41
N LEU A 321 6.44 15.60 -5.29
CA LEU A 321 7.39 16.59 -5.82
C LEU A 321 8.73 16.53 -5.05
N ILE A 322 8.64 16.39 -3.73
CA ILE A 322 9.80 16.30 -2.84
C ILE A 322 10.53 14.96 -3.06
N GLN A 323 9.79 13.86 -3.20
CA GLN A 323 10.39 12.56 -3.52
C GLN A 323 11.14 12.59 -4.86
N PHE A 324 10.52 13.20 -5.89
CA PHE A 324 11.12 13.38 -7.20
C PHE A 324 12.43 14.19 -7.11
N ALA A 325 12.45 15.27 -6.33
CA ALA A 325 13.65 16.06 -6.13
C ALA A 325 14.76 15.31 -5.36
N ILE A 326 14.39 14.54 -4.32
CA ILE A 326 15.31 13.72 -3.51
C ILE A 326 15.98 12.64 -4.37
N ARG A 327 15.24 12.04 -5.32
CA ARG A 327 15.77 11.06 -6.28
C ARG A 327 16.71 11.65 -7.34
N GLY A 328 16.97 12.96 -7.30
CA GLY A 328 17.99 13.62 -8.11
C GLY A 328 17.47 14.26 -9.40
N HIS A 329 16.16 14.22 -9.64
CA HIS A 329 15.57 14.91 -10.77
C HIS A 329 15.70 16.43 -10.61
N SER A 330 15.96 17.11 -11.72
CA SER A 330 16.30 18.54 -11.75
C SER A 330 15.39 19.38 -12.65
N HIS A 331 14.44 18.74 -13.34
CA HIS A 331 13.46 19.39 -14.21
C HIS A 331 12.07 19.04 -13.74
N PHE A 332 11.36 20.04 -13.27
CA PHE A 332 10.09 19.90 -12.59
C PHE A 332 8.96 20.40 -13.52
N PRO A 333 8.04 19.55 -14.01
CA PRO A 333 6.99 19.99 -14.91
C PRO A 333 5.98 20.88 -14.17
N GLY A 334 5.90 22.14 -14.56
CA GLY A 334 5.10 23.16 -13.92
C GLY A 334 5.55 24.55 -14.36
N ARG A 335 4.65 25.53 -14.28
CA ARG A 335 4.97 26.91 -14.64
C ARG A 335 5.45 27.68 -13.41
N GLY A 336 6.60 28.34 -13.52
CA GLY A 336 7.27 28.97 -12.38
C GLY A 336 6.47 30.10 -11.71
N ASP A 337 5.60 30.76 -12.47
CA ASP A 337 4.75 31.87 -12.01
C ASP A 337 3.50 31.42 -11.24
N VAL A 338 3.12 30.14 -11.33
CA VAL A 338 1.95 29.58 -10.63
C VAL A 338 2.19 29.53 -9.12
N ILE A 339 1.16 29.86 -8.34
CA ILE A 339 1.19 29.80 -6.87
C ILE A 339 0.89 28.36 -6.43
N LEU A 340 1.85 27.73 -5.77
CA LEU A 340 1.66 26.49 -5.03
C LEU A 340 1.04 26.85 -3.67
N ASP A 341 -0.29 26.92 -3.61
CA ASP A 341 -1.00 27.45 -2.45
C ASP A 341 -1.13 26.43 -1.32
N LEU A 342 -0.20 26.50 -0.38
CA LEU A 342 -0.10 25.59 0.76
C LEU A 342 -0.59 26.27 2.04
N VAL A 343 -1.25 25.52 2.91
CA VAL A 343 -1.66 26.00 4.23
C VAL A 343 -1.31 24.95 5.28
N PRO A 344 -0.62 25.31 6.38
CA PRO A 344 -0.36 24.39 7.48
C PRO A 344 -1.65 23.85 8.11
N VAL A 345 -1.70 22.55 8.41
CA VAL A 345 -2.90 21.88 8.97
C VAL A 345 -3.40 22.48 10.28
N ASP A 346 -2.51 23.01 11.13
CA ASP A 346 -2.86 23.67 12.38
C ASP A 346 -3.46 25.05 12.20
N ALA A 347 -3.05 25.80 11.18
CA ALA A 347 -3.70 27.05 10.81
C ALA A 347 -5.14 26.77 10.32
N VAL A 348 -5.33 25.71 9.51
CA VAL A 348 -6.66 25.27 9.07
C VAL A 348 -7.52 24.83 10.24
N ALA A 349 -6.99 24.03 11.16
CA ALA A 349 -7.71 23.59 12.36
C ALA A 349 -8.08 24.76 13.29
N SER A 350 -7.18 25.73 13.45
CA SER A 350 -7.40 26.96 14.21
C SER A 350 -8.53 27.80 13.62
N ALA A 351 -8.52 28.02 12.31
CA ALA A 351 -9.59 28.72 11.61
C ALA A 351 -10.92 27.97 11.69
N LEU A 352 -10.91 26.64 11.54
CA LEU A 352 -12.09 25.82 11.69
C LEU A 352 -12.68 25.91 13.12
N ALA A 353 -11.83 26.00 14.15
CA ALA A 353 -12.28 26.21 15.53
C ALA A 353 -12.93 27.59 15.71
N ALA A 354 -12.33 28.66 15.17
CA ALA A 354 -12.92 29.99 15.20
C ALA A 354 -14.28 30.06 14.48
N VAL A 355 -14.37 29.44 13.29
CA VAL A 355 -15.62 29.38 12.51
C VAL A 355 -16.68 28.56 13.25
N THR A 356 -16.30 27.46 13.89
CA THR A 356 -17.21 26.64 14.70
C THR A 356 -17.72 27.43 15.91
N ALA A 357 -16.84 28.16 16.60
CA ALA A 357 -17.21 29.02 17.71
C ALA A 357 -18.19 30.13 17.27
N GLN A 358 -17.92 30.79 16.14
CA GLN A 358 -18.82 31.79 15.57
C GLN A 358 -20.19 31.19 15.24
N ALA A 359 -20.21 30.04 14.56
CA ALA A 359 -21.45 29.35 14.21
C ALA A 359 -22.27 28.95 15.44
N CYS A 360 -21.67 28.80 16.64
CA CYS A 360 -22.38 28.54 17.89
C CYS A 360 -23.16 29.74 18.45
N VAL A 361 -22.84 30.97 18.04
CA VAL A 361 -23.39 32.19 18.66
C VAL A 361 -24.05 33.16 17.68
N GLU A 362 -23.68 33.14 16.40
CA GLU A 362 -24.23 34.01 15.37
C GLU A 362 -24.30 33.31 14.00
N GLU A 363 -24.92 33.94 13.00
CA GLU A 363 -24.88 33.48 11.60
C GLU A 363 -23.55 33.93 10.97
N PRO A 364 -22.63 33.01 10.65
CA PRO A 364 -21.38 33.34 9.98
C PRO A 364 -21.60 33.70 8.50
N PRO A 365 -20.64 34.40 7.85
CA PRO A 365 -20.50 34.40 6.40
C PRO A 365 -20.56 32.98 5.82
N LEU A 366 -21.14 32.86 4.63
CA LEU A 366 -21.38 31.56 4.01
C LEU A 366 -20.08 30.83 3.65
N VAL A 367 -19.03 31.55 3.24
CA VAL A 367 -17.77 30.95 2.79
C VAL A 367 -16.59 31.56 3.53
N TYR A 368 -15.70 30.70 4.01
CA TYR A 368 -14.36 31.04 4.49
C TYR A 368 -13.32 30.36 3.61
N GLN A 369 -12.51 31.12 2.90
CA GLN A 369 -11.35 30.59 2.18
C GLN A 369 -10.13 30.62 3.10
N LEU A 370 -9.43 29.50 3.17
CA LEU A 370 -8.21 29.33 3.95
C LEU A 370 -7.07 29.06 2.96
N SER A 371 -6.32 30.12 2.65
CA SER A 371 -5.29 30.17 1.63
C SER A 371 -4.13 31.07 2.07
N THR A 372 -2.96 30.89 1.48
CA THR A 372 -1.83 31.82 1.60
C THR A 372 -1.65 32.72 0.37
N SER A 373 -2.32 32.41 -0.74
CA SER A 373 -2.06 32.99 -2.06
C SER A 373 -2.25 34.51 -2.15
N ASP A 374 -3.20 35.10 -1.41
CA ASP A 374 -3.45 36.55 -1.44
C ASP A 374 -2.54 37.38 -0.52
N ARG A 375 -1.90 36.77 0.47
CA ARG A 375 -1.07 37.46 1.49
C ARG A 375 0.41 37.11 1.43
N ASN A 376 0.73 35.84 1.21
CA ASN A 376 2.09 35.32 1.25
C ASN A 376 2.27 34.17 0.24
N PRO A 377 2.17 34.45 -1.07
CA PRO A 377 2.15 33.40 -2.09
C PRO A 377 3.49 32.68 -2.23
N LEU A 378 3.47 31.35 -2.19
CA LEU A 378 4.60 30.51 -2.57
C LEU A 378 4.54 30.16 -4.05
N ARG A 379 5.29 30.87 -4.89
CA ARG A 379 5.42 30.53 -6.32
C ARG A 379 6.18 29.22 -6.51
N LEU A 380 5.82 28.47 -7.55
CA LEU A 380 6.44 27.16 -7.85
C LEU A 380 7.95 27.28 -8.11
N GLU A 381 8.40 28.35 -8.77
CA GLU A 381 9.83 28.64 -8.96
C GLU A 381 10.56 28.81 -7.62
N ARG A 382 9.93 29.51 -6.66
CA ARG A 382 10.47 29.69 -5.31
C ARG A 382 10.52 28.35 -4.56
N ALA A 383 9.46 27.55 -4.65
CA ALA A 383 9.41 26.22 -4.06
C ALA A 383 10.53 25.31 -4.63
N ALA A 384 10.77 25.35 -5.94
CA ALA A 384 11.86 24.62 -6.59
C ALA A 384 13.24 25.03 -6.05
N GLY A 385 13.49 26.34 -5.88
CA GLY A 385 14.73 26.84 -5.28
C GLY A 385 14.91 26.42 -3.81
N LEU A 386 13.84 26.42 -3.01
CA LEU A 386 13.88 25.94 -1.62
C LEU A 386 14.11 24.42 -1.55
N MET A 387 13.57 23.66 -2.49
CA MET A 387 13.79 22.24 -2.61
C MET A 387 15.24 21.91 -3.00
N GLU A 388 15.86 22.71 -3.86
CA GLU A 388 17.29 22.61 -4.16
C GLU A 388 18.13 22.83 -2.89
N LEU A 389 17.79 23.85 -2.10
CA LEU A 389 18.46 24.14 -0.83
C LEU A 389 18.33 22.97 0.16
N TYR A 390 17.13 22.37 0.26
CA TYR A 390 16.90 21.18 1.07
C TYR A 390 17.77 20.01 0.63
N ARG A 391 17.78 19.69 -0.67
CA ARG A 391 18.61 18.61 -1.25
C ARG A 391 20.10 18.79 -0.93
N ARG A 392 20.61 20.02 -1.07
CA ARG A 392 22.00 20.37 -0.71
C ARG A 392 22.30 20.14 0.78
N ARG A 393 21.39 20.55 1.67
CA ARG A 393 21.56 20.36 3.13
C ARG A 393 21.51 18.88 3.52
N ARG A 394 20.56 18.13 2.95
CA ARG A 394 20.42 16.69 3.17
C ARG A 394 21.68 15.92 2.78
N SER A 395 22.18 16.15 1.56
CA SER A 395 23.41 15.50 1.05
C SER A 395 24.63 15.75 1.96
N ARG A 396 24.72 16.94 2.57
CA ARG A 396 25.79 17.24 3.55
C ARG A 396 25.63 16.48 4.87
N ARG A 397 24.39 16.29 5.36
CA ARG A 397 24.10 15.56 6.61
C ARG A 397 24.35 14.06 6.49
N GLU A 398 23.99 13.46 5.36
CA GLU A 398 24.06 12.00 5.14
C GLU A 398 25.47 11.47 4.78
N GLY A 399 26.50 12.32 4.76
CA GLY A 399 27.87 11.88 4.39
C GLY A 399 27.97 11.42 2.93
N ALA A 400 27.18 12.03 2.05
CA ALA A 400 26.92 11.59 0.69
C ALA A 400 28.18 11.34 -0.16
N ARG A 401 28.12 10.31 -1.02
CA ARG A 401 29.20 9.94 -1.95
C ARG A 401 29.45 11.07 -2.96
N ALA A 402 30.61 11.06 -3.64
CA ALA A 402 30.99 12.11 -4.59
C ALA A 402 29.92 12.36 -5.68
N ALA A 403 29.24 11.31 -6.17
CA ALA A 403 28.16 11.40 -7.15
C ALA A 403 26.91 12.11 -6.60
N GLU A 404 26.50 11.82 -5.37
CA GLU A 404 25.36 12.47 -4.70
C GLU A 404 25.65 13.95 -4.40
N LYS A 405 26.91 14.29 -4.07
CA LYS A 405 27.37 15.68 -3.97
C LYS A 405 27.30 16.42 -5.31
N LEU A 406 27.48 15.72 -6.43
CA LEU A 406 27.38 16.28 -7.78
C LEU A 406 25.93 16.51 -8.19
N VAL A 407 25.03 15.56 -7.90
CA VAL A 407 23.58 15.70 -8.07
C VAL A 407 23.02 16.82 -7.20
N GLY A 408 23.52 16.95 -5.97
CA GLY A 408 23.18 18.07 -5.08
C GLY A 408 23.57 19.46 -5.62
N ARG A 409 24.49 19.55 -6.60
CA ARG A 409 24.86 20.82 -7.26
C ARG A 409 23.97 21.19 -8.44
N LEU A 410 23.16 20.24 -8.94
CA LEU A 410 22.23 20.52 -10.04
C LEU A 410 21.15 21.47 -9.54
N GLN A 411 20.81 22.46 -10.36
CA GLN A 411 19.69 23.37 -10.08
C GLN A 411 18.37 22.66 -10.37
N ILE A 412 17.38 22.85 -9.49
CA ILE A 412 16.02 22.38 -9.79
C ILE A 412 15.30 23.51 -10.54
N ARG A 413 14.85 23.22 -11.76
CA ARG A 413 14.15 24.18 -12.63
C ARG A 413 12.72 23.74 -12.87
N THR A 414 11.79 24.68 -12.85
CA THR A 414 10.44 24.46 -13.38
C THR A 414 10.48 24.50 -14.90
N VAL A 415 9.78 23.58 -15.56
CA VAL A 415 9.71 23.43 -17.02
C VAL A 415 8.24 23.37 -17.40
N ASP A 416 7.82 24.08 -18.44
CA ASP A 416 6.45 23.97 -18.92
C ASP A 416 6.09 22.49 -19.20
N PRO A 417 4.96 21.97 -18.69
CA PRO A 417 4.63 20.55 -18.84
C PRO A 417 4.55 20.09 -20.30
N ASP A 418 4.08 20.93 -21.22
CA ASP A 418 3.97 20.55 -22.63
C ASP A 418 5.36 20.45 -23.26
N LEU A 419 6.30 21.33 -22.88
CA LEU A 419 7.72 21.22 -23.28
C LEU A 419 8.40 20.00 -22.64
N PHE A 420 8.07 19.70 -21.38
CA PHE A 420 8.59 18.53 -20.68
C PHE A 420 8.17 17.23 -21.38
N GLU A 421 6.89 17.10 -21.73
CA GLU A 421 6.34 15.91 -22.42
C GLU A 421 6.80 15.81 -23.88
N SER A 422 6.86 16.93 -24.61
CA SER A 422 7.14 16.92 -26.06
C SER A 422 8.62 16.86 -26.41
N ALA A 423 9.51 17.40 -25.58
CA ALA A 423 10.93 17.52 -25.90
C ALA A 423 11.84 16.77 -24.91
N LEU A 424 11.70 17.06 -23.61
CA LEU A 424 12.64 16.57 -22.61
C LEU A 424 12.46 15.06 -22.36
N LEU A 425 11.22 14.60 -22.23
CA LEU A 425 10.91 13.21 -21.95
C LEU A 425 11.31 12.27 -23.11
N PRO A 426 11.03 12.58 -24.40
CA PRO A 426 11.52 11.80 -25.53
C PRO A 426 13.04 11.77 -25.61
N ALA A 427 13.72 12.89 -25.33
CA ALA A 427 15.18 12.96 -25.32
C ALA A 427 15.79 12.08 -24.22
N VAL A 428 15.23 12.12 -23.01
CA VAL A 428 15.64 11.23 -21.89
C VAL A 428 15.40 9.76 -22.26
N ARG A 429 14.24 9.43 -22.84
CA ARG A 429 13.95 8.07 -23.32
C ARG A 429 14.90 7.63 -24.45
N ALA A 430 15.27 8.53 -25.35
CA ALA A 430 16.23 8.26 -26.42
C ALA A 430 17.64 8.01 -25.86
N ALA A 431 18.09 8.82 -24.89
CA ALA A 431 19.35 8.62 -24.19
C ALA A 431 19.37 7.29 -23.42
N ALA A 432 18.30 6.94 -22.72
CA ALA A 432 18.16 5.65 -22.04
C ALA A 432 18.21 4.47 -23.03
N ARG A 433 17.49 4.54 -24.15
CA ARG A 433 17.56 3.53 -25.23
C ARG A 433 18.94 3.45 -25.86
N GLY A 434 19.61 4.58 -26.04
CA GLY A 434 20.99 4.63 -26.53
C GLY A 434 21.97 3.94 -25.58
N ALA A 435 21.83 4.18 -24.28
CA ALA A 435 22.63 3.49 -23.25
C ALA A 435 22.35 1.98 -23.23
N VAL A 436 21.10 1.55 -23.40
CA VAL A 436 20.75 0.12 -23.55
C VAL A 436 21.44 -0.48 -24.78
N ARG A 437 21.38 0.17 -25.95
CA ARG A 437 22.07 -0.32 -27.17
C ARG A 437 23.59 -0.41 -27.01
N VAL A 438 24.21 0.54 -26.31
CA VAL A 438 25.64 0.48 -26.00
C VAL A 438 25.95 -0.71 -25.09
N LEU A 439 25.07 -1.03 -24.15
CA LEU A 439 25.22 -2.20 -23.27
C LEU A 439 24.97 -3.53 -24.01
N GLU A 440 24.02 -3.57 -24.94
CA GLU A 440 23.76 -4.71 -25.84
C GLU A 440 24.96 -4.94 -26.78
N GLY A 441 25.61 -3.88 -27.27
CA GLY A 441 26.83 -3.98 -28.08
C GLY A 441 28.08 -4.46 -27.31
N ILE A 442 27.98 -4.70 -26.01
CA ILE A 442 29.06 -5.20 -25.13
C ILE A 442 28.83 -6.69 -24.78
N GLU A 443 27.84 -7.36 -25.39
CA GLU A 443 27.48 -8.77 -25.13
C GLU A 443 28.65 -9.78 -25.29
N ASP A 444 29.72 -9.42 -26.01
CA ASP A 444 30.92 -10.25 -26.18
C ASP A 444 32.08 -9.93 -25.20
N ALA A 445 31.84 -9.15 -24.14
CA ALA A 445 32.90 -8.75 -23.21
C ALA A 445 33.27 -9.85 -22.17
N PRO A 446 34.56 -10.00 -21.83
CA PRO A 446 35.04 -11.03 -20.90
C PRO A 446 34.37 -10.97 -19.51
N LEU A 447 34.21 -12.14 -18.90
CA LEU A 447 33.43 -12.48 -17.68
C LEU A 447 33.50 -11.48 -16.49
N GLY A 448 34.53 -10.62 -16.41
CA GLY A 448 34.68 -9.58 -15.38
C GLY A 448 33.85 -8.29 -15.57
N ILE A 449 33.31 -8.02 -16.76
CA ILE A 449 32.58 -6.78 -17.08
C ILE A 449 31.05 -6.93 -16.90
N SER A 450 30.55 -8.17 -16.86
CA SER A 450 29.11 -8.53 -16.74
C SER A 450 28.41 -8.00 -15.48
N GLY A 451 29.15 -7.78 -14.39
CA GLY A 451 28.60 -7.23 -13.14
C GLY A 451 28.32 -5.73 -13.23
N TRP A 452 29.10 -4.99 -14.02
CA TRP A 452 28.87 -3.57 -14.28
C TRP A 452 27.70 -3.38 -15.24
N VAL A 453 27.64 -4.17 -16.34
CA VAL A 453 26.52 -4.14 -17.30
C VAL A 453 25.18 -4.39 -16.62
N ARG A 454 25.08 -5.42 -15.77
CA ARG A 454 23.84 -5.73 -15.00
C ARG A 454 23.43 -4.63 -14.02
N ARG A 455 24.40 -3.98 -13.36
CA ARG A 455 24.11 -2.81 -12.51
C ARG A 455 23.60 -1.63 -13.33
N THR A 456 24.17 -1.39 -14.50
CA THR A 456 23.74 -0.31 -15.41
C THR A 456 22.36 -0.58 -15.99
N GLN A 457 22.04 -1.83 -16.36
CA GLN A 457 20.71 -2.26 -16.80
C GLN A 457 19.66 -2.11 -15.67
N ALA A 458 19.97 -2.54 -14.45
CA ALA A 458 19.08 -2.37 -13.29
C ALA A 458 18.85 -0.87 -12.96
N ALA A 459 19.90 -0.04 -13.08
CA ALA A 459 19.78 1.41 -12.92
C ALA A 459 18.90 2.04 -14.02
N LEU A 460 19.04 1.61 -15.27
CA LEU A 460 18.21 2.06 -16.41
C LEU A 460 16.74 1.65 -16.29
N ALA A 461 16.46 0.42 -15.84
CA ALA A 461 15.09 -0.05 -15.60
C ALA A 461 14.42 0.71 -14.44
N GLY A 462 15.17 0.98 -13.36
CA GLY A 462 14.71 1.82 -12.24
C GLY A 462 14.32 3.23 -12.70
N TRP A 463 15.08 3.82 -13.62
CA TRP A 463 14.77 5.14 -14.18
C TRP A 463 13.47 5.16 -15.01
N GLN A 464 13.17 4.08 -15.74
CA GLN A 464 11.95 4.01 -16.55
C GLN A 464 10.69 3.93 -15.69
N ASP A 465 10.72 3.13 -14.62
CA ASP A 465 9.61 3.05 -13.67
C ASP A 465 9.43 4.37 -12.89
N GLU A 466 10.52 5.03 -12.52
CA GLU A 466 10.49 6.35 -11.89
C GLU A 466 9.86 7.41 -12.79
N LEU A 467 10.24 7.46 -14.08
CA LEU A 467 9.64 8.38 -15.04
C LEU A 467 8.15 8.12 -15.24
N ARG A 468 7.74 6.85 -15.30
CA ARG A 468 6.31 6.47 -15.43
C ARG A 468 5.49 6.89 -14.21
N ILE A 469 6.04 6.72 -13.00
CA ILE A 469 5.40 7.17 -11.75
C ILE A 469 5.29 8.71 -11.74
N ALA A 470 6.37 9.40 -12.11
CA ALA A 470 6.42 10.84 -12.21
C ALA A 470 5.42 11.39 -13.24
N GLU A 471 5.30 10.77 -14.41
CA GLU A 471 4.29 11.11 -15.44
C GLU A 471 2.86 10.94 -14.91
N GLY A 472 2.59 9.83 -14.22
CA GLY A 472 1.27 9.56 -13.63
C GLY A 472 0.88 10.60 -12.57
N GLN A 473 1.81 10.95 -11.68
CA GLN A 473 1.60 11.97 -10.66
C GLN A 473 1.49 13.37 -11.27
N MET A 474 2.30 13.69 -12.29
CA MET A 474 2.28 14.98 -12.96
C MET A 474 0.94 15.25 -13.64
N ARG A 475 0.41 14.27 -14.39
CA ARG A 475 -0.90 14.39 -15.04
C ARG A 475 -2.01 14.70 -14.03
N THR A 476 -1.92 14.15 -12.83
CA THR A 476 -2.91 14.36 -11.77
C THR A 476 -2.86 15.77 -11.17
N PHE A 477 -1.68 16.39 -11.08
CA PHE A 477 -1.51 17.71 -10.44
C PHE A 477 -1.34 18.88 -11.41
N ARG A 478 -1.18 18.62 -12.72
CA ARG A 478 -1.04 19.64 -13.77
C ARG A 478 -2.02 20.83 -13.65
N PRO A 479 -3.32 20.64 -13.36
CA PRO A 479 -4.25 21.76 -13.24
C PRO A 479 -3.90 22.77 -12.13
N TYR A 480 -3.18 22.33 -11.11
CA TYR A 480 -2.81 23.14 -9.94
C TYR A 480 -1.40 23.71 -10.03
N MET A 481 -0.64 23.34 -11.06
CA MET A 481 0.80 23.58 -11.14
C MET A 481 1.22 24.24 -12.46
N ALA A 482 0.33 24.27 -13.45
CA ALA A 482 0.64 24.82 -14.77
C ALA A 482 -0.58 25.44 -15.47
N ASP A 483 -1.74 24.78 -15.41
CA ASP A 483 -2.87 25.19 -16.25
C ASP A 483 -3.54 26.45 -15.69
N ASN A 484 -3.72 26.52 -14.36
CA ASN A 484 -4.48 27.59 -13.72
C ASN A 484 -3.64 28.45 -12.75
N ARG A 485 -4.02 29.72 -12.60
CA ARG A 485 -3.41 30.75 -11.72
C ARG A 485 -4.43 31.28 -10.74
N TYR A 486 -4.58 30.60 -9.61
CA TYR A 486 -5.51 31.03 -8.57
C TYR A 486 -4.91 32.05 -7.61
N VAL A 487 -5.71 33.03 -7.21
CA VAL A 487 -5.49 33.85 -6.02
C VAL A 487 -6.77 33.84 -5.19
N PHE A 488 -6.75 33.13 -4.07
CA PHE A 488 -7.91 32.95 -3.18
C PHE A 488 -7.90 34.03 -2.10
N ARG A 489 -8.94 34.85 -2.07
CA ARG A 489 -9.08 35.93 -1.08
C ARG A 489 -9.53 35.39 0.26
N THR A 490 -8.90 35.85 1.33
CA THR A 490 -9.13 35.37 2.71
C THR A 490 -9.71 36.45 3.64
N ASP A 491 -10.57 37.32 3.09
CA ASP A 491 -11.13 38.49 3.74
C ASP A 491 -12.02 38.15 4.97
N HIS A 492 -12.86 37.12 4.88
CA HIS A 492 -13.73 36.71 5.97
C HIS A 492 -12.95 36.13 7.14
N VAL A 493 -12.01 35.20 6.91
CA VAL A 493 -11.22 34.61 8.01
C VAL A 493 -10.35 35.68 8.68
N ARG A 494 -9.76 36.61 7.93
CA ARG A 494 -9.04 37.76 8.51
C ARG A 494 -9.95 38.64 9.36
N THR A 495 -11.18 38.86 8.92
CA THR A 495 -12.16 39.64 9.68
C THR A 495 -12.57 38.92 10.96
N LEU A 496 -12.75 37.60 10.91
CA LEU A 496 -13.04 36.76 12.07
C LEU A 496 -11.90 36.82 13.10
N PHE A 497 -10.64 36.63 12.68
CA PHE A 497 -9.48 36.67 13.58
C PHE A 497 -9.21 38.07 14.17
N ARG A 498 -9.53 39.15 13.44
CA ARG A 498 -9.50 40.51 14.00
C ARG A 498 -10.52 40.70 15.12
N ARG A 499 -11.67 40.02 15.05
CA ARG A 499 -12.73 40.06 16.07
C ARG A 499 -12.41 39.20 17.30
N LEU A 500 -11.49 38.24 17.21
CA LEU A 500 -11.15 37.38 18.34
C LEU A 500 -10.64 38.19 19.54
N ALA A 501 -11.17 37.85 20.71
CA ALA A 501 -10.71 38.36 21.98
C ALA A 501 -9.22 38.06 22.18
N PRO A 502 -8.43 38.95 22.82
CA PRO A 502 -7.01 38.71 23.06
C PRO A 502 -6.71 37.38 23.74
N SER A 503 -7.56 36.94 24.68
CA SER A 503 -7.44 35.65 25.39
C SER A 503 -7.54 34.41 24.49
N ASP A 504 -8.18 34.52 23.33
CA ASP A 504 -8.32 33.41 22.38
C ASP A 504 -7.20 33.40 21.33
N ARG A 505 -6.49 34.51 21.13
CA ARG A 505 -5.38 34.59 20.16
C ARG A 505 -4.20 33.72 20.57
N ASP A 506 -4.02 33.47 21.86
CA ASP A 506 -3.00 32.53 22.37
C ASP A 506 -3.42 31.06 22.19
N ARG A 507 -4.72 30.80 21.95
CA ARG A 507 -5.27 29.45 21.79
C ARG A 507 -5.24 28.99 20.34
N ILE A 508 -5.58 29.89 19.42
CA ILE A 508 -5.71 29.62 17.99
C ILE A 508 -5.14 30.77 17.17
N GLU A 509 -4.46 30.43 16.07
CA GLU A 509 -3.76 31.40 15.24
C GLU A 509 -4.09 31.22 13.75
N TRP A 510 -4.21 32.35 13.06
CA TRP A 510 -4.30 32.42 11.61
C TRP A 510 -3.53 33.67 11.15
N ASP A 511 -2.27 33.48 10.77
CA ASP A 511 -1.49 34.52 10.12
C ASP A 511 -0.63 33.96 8.96
N PRO A 512 -1.21 33.84 7.76
CA PRO A 512 -0.46 33.47 6.56
C PRO A 512 0.78 34.34 6.29
N ALA A 513 0.76 35.62 6.70
CA ALA A 513 1.86 36.55 6.44
C ALA A 513 3.09 36.29 7.31
N ALA A 514 2.93 35.61 8.45
CA ALA A 514 4.00 35.25 9.36
C ALA A 514 4.80 34.01 8.91
N ILE A 515 4.34 33.29 7.88
CA ILE A 515 5.02 32.07 7.41
C ILE A 515 6.32 32.44 6.69
N ASP A 516 7.47 32.13 7.30
CA ASP A 516 8.75 32.10 6.60
C ASP A 516 8.82 30.84 5.74
N TRP A 517 8.55 30.98 4.45
CA TRP A 517 8.61 29.86 3.51
C TRP A 517 9.96 29.15 3.47
N ALA A 518 11.07 29.86 3.68
CA ALA A 518 12.38 29.22 3.64
C ALA A 518 12.60 28.31 4.85
N ASP A 519 12.25 28.77 6.04
CA ASP A 519 12.31 27.97 7.26
C ASP A 519 11.28 26.83 7.21
N TYR A 520 10.01 27.16 6.94
CA TYR A 520 8.93 26.18 6.87
C TYR A 520 9.24 25.09 5.85
N TRP A 521 9.66 25.42 4.63
CA TRP A 521 9.93 24.41 3.61
C TRP A 521 11.10 23.50 3.98
N VAL A 522 12.25 24.09 4.35
CA VAL A 522 13.52 23.38 4.48
C VAL A 522 13.67 22.69 5.83
N ASN A 523 13.15 23.30 6.90
CA ASN A 523 13.37 22.83 8.27
C ASN A 523 12.13 22.14 8.88
N VAL A 524 10.93 22.39 8.34
CA VAL A 524 9.67 21.84 8.88
C VAL A 524 9.02 20.84 7.93
N HIS A 525 8.64 21.28 6.73
CA HIS A 525 7.82 20.53 5.79
C HIS A 525 8.56 19.37 5.11
N CYS A 526 9.69 19.62 4.44
CA CYS A 526 10.46 18.56 3.78
C CYS A 526 10.93 17.47 4.77
N PRO A 527 11.54 17.80 5.93
CA PRO A 527 11.86 16.80 6.95
C PRO A 527 10.63 16.05 7.48
N GLY A 528 9.51 16.76 7.64
CA GLY A 528 8.25 16.19 8.07
C GLY A 528 7.72 15.12 7.11
N LEU A 529 7.66 15.44 5.80
CA LEU A 529 7.25 14.48 4.78
C LEU A 529 8.18 13.27 4.73
N GLU A 530 9.49 13.50 4.79
CA GLU A 530 10.49 12.42 4.79
C GLU A 530 10.29 11.45 5.94
N ARG A 531 9.93 11.96 7.12
CA ARG A 531 9.67 11.13 8.29
C ARG A 531 8.35 10.38 8.22
N TRP A 532 7.27 11.03 7.77
CA TRP A 532 5.90 10.55 8.01
C TRP A 532 5.17 10.04 6.76
N VAL A 533 5.56 10.52 5.57
CA VAL A 533 4.82 10.31 4.31
C VAL A 533 5.63 9.51 3.30
N LEU A 534 6.88 9.90 3.01
CA LEU A 534 7.69 9.26 1.96
C LEU A 534 7.87 7.74 2.14
N PRO A 535 8.11 7.20 3.36
CA PRO A 535 8.23 5.74 3.55
C PRO A 535 6.96 4.97 3.20
N LYS A 536 5.77 5.60 3.35
CA LYS A 536 4.49 5.00 2.98
C LYS A 536 4.30 5.04 1.46
N LEU A 537 4.70 6.14 0.83
CA LEU A 537 4.65 6.30 -0.63
C LEU A 537 5.50 5.26 -1.33
N GLU A 538 6.75 5.06 -0.89
CA GLU A 538 7.66 4.02 -1.41
C GLU A 538 7.10 2.60 -1.26
N ARG A 539 6.35 2.32 -0.18
CA ARG A 539 5.67 1.02 -0.01
C ARG A 539 4.47 0.87 -0.94
N SER A 540 3.75 1.95 -1.21
CA SER A 540 2.57 1.93 -2.11
C SER A 540 2.95 1.85 -3.60
N GLU A 541 4.14 2.31 -3.97
CA GLU A 541 4.71 2.19 -5.32
C GLU A 541 5.16 0.76 -5.63
N ARG A 542 5.40 -0.08 -4.60
CA ARG A 542 5.73 -1.49 -4.80
C ARG A 542 4.47 -2.25 -5.23
N PRO A 543 4.54 -3.11 -6.26
CA PRO A 543 3.40 -3.93 -6.66
C PRO A 543 2.94 -4.76 -5.44
N PRO A 544 1.62 -4.90 -5.22
CA PRO A 544 1.11 -5.65 -4.09
C PRO A 544 1.66 -7.08 -4.14
N ALA A 545 2.21 -7.54 -3.01
CA ALA A 545 2.70 -8.90 -2.89
C ALA A 545 1.59 -9.87 -3.33
N ARG A 546 1.87 -10.66 -4.38
CA ARG A 546 0.92 -11.68 -4.84
C ARG A 546 0.65 -12.62 -3.67
N ARG A 547 -0.62 -12.86 -3.36
CA ARG A 547 -0.98 -13.85 -2.34
C ARG A 547 -0.41 -15.21 -2.77
N PRO A 548 0.20 -15.98 -1.86
CA PRO A 548 0.71 -17.30 -2.20
C PRO A 548 -0.43 -18.15 -2.78
N ALA A 549 -0.22 -18.77 -3.95
CA ALA A 549 -1.24 -19.61 -4.58
C ALA A 549 -1.56 -20.87 -3.75
N HIS A 550 -0.62 -21.29 -2.89
CA HIS A 550 -0.69 -22.47 -2.04
C HIS A 550 -0.44 -22.10 -0.58
N ARG A 551 -1.10 -22.79 0.36
CA ARG A 551 -0.95 -22.56 1.80
C ARG A 551 0.16 -23.41 2.41
N THR A 552 0.51 -24.53 1.77
CA THR A 552 1.57 -25.43 2.20
C THR A 552 2.43 -25.92 1.03
N VAL A 553 3.65 -26.35 1.34
CA VAL A 553 4.54 -27.01 0.35
C VAL A 553 3.91 -28.29 -0.22
N VAL A 554 3.12 -29.01 0.57
CA VAL A 554 2.39 -30.21 0.11
C VAL A 554 1.27 -29.84 -0.85
N GLU A 555 0.52 -28.76 -0.59
CA GLU A 555 -0.49 -28.25 -1.53
C GLU A 555 0.12 -27.77 -2.85
N LEU A 556 1.31 -27.15 -2.79
CA LEU A 556 2.08 -26.76 -3.96
C LEU A 556 2.48 -27.99 -4.78
N PHE A 557 3.06 -29.00 -4.11
CA PHE A 557 3.49 -30.25 -4.73
C PHE A 557 2.31 -31.02 -5.37
N ASP A 558 1.21 -31.17 -4.64
CA ASP A 558 0.00 -31.83 -5.13
C ASP A 558 -0.66 -31.10 -6.29
N GLY A 559 -0.56 -29.76 -6.31
CA GLY A 559 -1.05 -28.94 -7.41
C GLY A 559 -0.20 -29.14 -8.68
N ALA A 560 1.12 -29.03 -8.55
CA ALA A 560 2.06 -29.20 -9.64
C ALA A 560 2.01 -30.62 -10.25
N THR A 561 2.03 -31.64 -9.41
CA THR A 561 2.02 -33.05 -9.85
C THR A 561 0.73 -33.48 -10.55
N ARG A 562 -0.40 -32.85 -10.20
CA ARG A 562 -1.67 -33.04 -10.92
C ARG A 562 -1.71 -32.28 -12.24
N ALA A 563 -1.25 -31.03 -12.26
CA ALA A 563 -1.29 -30.18 -13.46
C ALA A 563 -0.32 -30.65 -14.56
N HIS A 564 0.79 -31.29 -14.18
CA HIS A 564 1.89 -31.61 -15.08
C HIS A 564 2.29 -33.09 -15.08
N SER A 565 1.36 -33.98 -14.71
CA SER A 565 1.60 -35.41 -14.43
C SER A 565 2.51 -36.13 -15.44
N SER A 566 2.30 -35.94 -16.75
CA SER A 566 3.06 -36.60 -17.82
C SER A 566 4.38 -35.91 -18.21
N ARG A 567 4.69 -34.74 -17.65
CA ARG A 567 5.93 -34.01 -17.93
C ARG A 567 7.08 -34.55 -17.09
N VAL A 568 8.30 -34.46 -17.62
CA VAL A 568 9.52 -34.75 -16.86
C VAL A 568 9.73 -33.65 -15.81
N ALA A 569 9.68 -34.03 -14.54
CA ALA A 569 9.95 -33.15 -13.41
C ALA A 569 11.45 -33.04 -13.13
N MET A 570 12.16 -34.18 -13.18
CA MET A 570 13.55 -34.29 -12.77
C MET A 570 14.33 -35.21 -13.70
N ALA A 571 15.58 -34.88 -13.99
CA ALA A 571 16.46 -35.69 -14.82
C ALA A 571 17.90 -35.68 -14.29
N VAL A 572 18.63 -36.78 -14.43
CA VAL A 572 20.05 -36.90 -14.07
C VAL A 572 20.75 -37.84 -15.04
N ARG A 573 22.03 -37.60 -15.34
CA ARG A 573 22.82 -38.48 -16.20
C ARG A 573 23.77 -39.35 -15.37
N ARG A 574 23.57 -40.67 -15.43
CA ARG A 574 24.35 -41.69 -14.72
C ARG A 574 24.70 -42.83 -15.68
N GLY A 575 25.92 -43.36 -15.61
CA GLY A 575 26.33 -44.50 -16.44
C GLY A 575 26.19 -44.31 -17.95
N GLY A 576 26.21 -43.07 -18.45
CA GLY A 576 26.01 -42.76 -19.88
C GLY A 576 24.55 -42.68 -20.34
N ALA A 577 23.58 -42.94 -19.47
CA ALA A 577 22.15 -42.82 -19.74
C ALA A 577 21.52 -41.65 -18.95
N GLU A 578 20.45 -41.08 -19.49
CA GLU A 578 19.67 -40.04 -18.80
C GLU A 578 18.46 -40.68 -18.12
N GLU A 579 18.50 -40.70 -16.80
CA GLU A 579 17.37 -41.07 -15.96
C GLU A 579 16.40 -39.90 -15.89
N ARG A 580 15.11 -40.15 -16.11
CA ARG A 580 14.05 -39.14 -16.14
C ARG A 580 12.91 -39.59 -15.26
N TYR A 581 12.41 -38.66 -14.44
CA TYR A 581 11.27 -38.86 -13.58
C TYR A 581 10.20 -37.84 -13.93
N THR A 582 9.02 -38.33 -14.29
CA THR A 582 7.83 -37.53 -14.50
C THR A 582 7.28 -36.98 -13.19
N TYR A 583 6.42 -35.97 -13.27
CA TYR A 583 5.69 -35.48 -12.09
C TYR A 583 4.83 -36.57 -11.45
N ALA A 584 4.30 -37.51 -12.23
CA ALA A 584 3.57 -38.67 -11.72
C ALA A 584 4.49 -39.61 -10.92
N GLU A 585 5.65 -39.97 -11.47
CA GLU A 585 6.62 -40.85 -10.80
C GLU A 585 7.24 -40.17 -9.56
N LEU A 586 7.51 -38.87 -9.63
CA LEU A 586 7.94 -38.08 -8.47
C LEU A 586 6.89 -38.15 -7.35
N ARG A 587 5.60 -38.02 -7.70
CA ARG A 587 4.51 -38.14 -6.72
C ARG A 587 4.46 -39.54 -6.12
N GLU A 588 4.56 -40.57 -6.94
CA GLU A 588 4.57 -41.97 -6.50
C GLU A 588 5.71 -42.23 -5.50
N CYS A 589 6.94 -41.86 -5.85
CA CYS A 589 8.12 -42.02 -4.98
C CYS A 589 7.97 -41.25 -3.66
N ALA A 590 7.48 -40.00 -3.71
CA ALA A 590 7.23 -39.21 -2.50
C ALA A 590 6.14 -39.83 -1.60
N MET A 591 5.09 -40.41 -2.19
CA MET A 591 4.05 -41.10 -1.42
C MET A 591 4.60 -42.38 -0.77
N ARG A 592 5.40 -43.18 -1.48
CA ARG A 592 6.06 -44.38 -0.92
C ARG A 592 6.99 -44.03 0.24
N ALA A 593 7.78 -42.98 0.08
CA ALA A 593 8.64 -42.47 1.14
C ALA A 593 7.84 -42.09 2.39
N ALA A 594 6.70 -41.40 2.23
CA ALA A 594 5.84 -41.04 3.35
C ALA A 594 5.29 -42.28 4.08
N VAL A 595 4.88 -43.31 3.32
CA VAL A 595 4.37 -44.58 3.88
C VAL A 595 5.45 -45.31 4.67
N LEU A 596 6.66 -45.44 4.12
CA LEU A 596 7.75 -46.10 4.84
C LEU A 596 8.13 -45.33 6.11
N LEU A 597 8.22 -44.01 6.05
CA LEU A 597 8.50 -43.17 7.22
C LEU A 597 7.45 -43.42 8.32
N ALA A 598 6.16 -43.47 7.96
CA ALA A 598 5.09 -43.80 8.90
C ALA A 598 5.26 -45.22 9.50
N ARG A 599 5.63 -46.22 8.69
CA ARG A 599 5.94 -47.60 9.16
C ARG A 599 7.15 -47.64 10.11
N ARG A 600 8.11 -46.72 9.94
CA ARG A 600 9.25 -46.50 10.85
C ARG A 600 8.90 -45.63 12.07
N GLY A 601 7.61 -45.38 12.28
CA GLY A 601 7.08 -44.69 13.45
C GLY A 601 7.20 -43.17 13.40
N VAL A 602 7.51 -42.58 12.24
CA VAL A 602 7.54 -41.12 12.07
C VAL A 602 6.11 -40.57 12.17
N ALA A 603 5.92 -39.63 13.08
CA ALA A 603 4.66 -38.95 13.32
C ALA A 603 4.78 -37.44 13.00
N ARG A 604 3.63 -36.76 12.96
CA ARG A 604 3.56 -35.31 12.76
C ARG A 604 4.42 -34.57 13.80
N GLY A 605 5.31 -33.70 13.33
CA GLY A 605 6.22 -32.92 14.18
C GLY A 605 7.55 -33.61 14.53
N ASP A 606 7.73 -34.89 14.18
CA ASP A 606 9.05 -35.54 14.22
C ASP A 606 10.01 -34.87 13.22
N LYS A 607 11.32 -35.05 13.42
CA LYS A 607 12.36 -34.50 12.52
C LYS A 607 13.04 -35.66 11.80
N VAL A 608 13.17 -35.51 10.48
CA VAL A 608 13.84 -36.48 9.63
C VAL A 608 15.03 -35.80 8.96
N ALA A 609 16.23 -36.25 9.29
CA ALA A 609 17.45 -35.77 8.67
C ALA A 609 17.60 -36.34 7.25
N LEU A 610 18.01 -35.52 6.30
CA LEU A 610 18.24 -35.90 4.91
C LEU A 610 19.67 -35.54 4.50
N LEU A 611 20.51 -36.58 4.36
CA LEU A 611 21.90 -36.48 3.96
C LEU A 611 22.10 -37.24 2.63
N ALA A 612 22.02 -36.51 1.52
CA ALA A 612 22.16 -37.08 0.18
C ALA A 612 22.72 -36.05 -0.81
N GLU A 613 23.19 -36.52 -1.95
CA GLU A 613 23.66 -35.72 -3.08
C GLU A 613 22.52 -34.92 -3.75
N ASN A 614 22.91 -33.95 -4.58
CA ASN A 614 21.97 -33.26 -5.46
C ASN A 614 21.50 -34.21 -6.57
N ALA A 615 20.39 -34.90 -6.33
CA ALA A 615 19.83 -35.88 -7.23
C ALA A 615 18.29 -35.96 -7.11
N PRO A 616 17.58 -36.58 -8.08
CA PRO A 616 16.13 -36.69 -8.05
C PRO A 616 15.57 -37.28 -6.74
N GLU A 617 16.26 -38.27 -6.18
CA GLU A 617 15.90 -38.97 -4.95
C GLU A 617 15.83 -38.03 -3.74
N TRP A 618 16.68 -36.99 -3.72
CA TRP A 618 16.64 -35.96 -2.68
C TRP A 618 15.29 -35.26 -2.66
N GLY A 619 14.80 -34.87 -3.85
CA GLY A 619 13.51 -34.21 -4.00
C GLY A 619 12.34 -35.12 -3.63
N MET A 620 12.39 -36.38 -4.03
CA MET A 620 11.39 -37.40 -3.67
C MET A 620 11.32 -37.59 -2.14
N ALA A 621 12.48 -37.72 -1.49
CA ALA A 621 12.59 -37.84 -0.05
C ALA A 621 12.07 -36.60 0.68
N PHE A 622 12.43 -35.39 0.21
CA PHE A 622 11.95 -34.13 0.79
C PHE A 622 10.42 -34.03 0.81
N PHE A 623 9.77 -34.34 -0.31
CA PHE A 623 8.29 -34.33 -0.37
C PHE A 623 7.67 -35.47 0.43
N GLY A 624 8.31 -36.63 0.51
CA GLY A 624 7.86 -37.74 1.36
C GLY A 624 7.88 -37.40 2.85
N VAL A 625 8.96 -36.76 3.32
CA VAL A 625 9.04 -36.23 4.69
C VAL A 625 7.93 -35.20 4.93
N ALA A 626 7.79 -34.21 4.04
CA ALA A 626 6.75 -33.20 4.15
C ALA A 626 5.33 -33.80 4.16
N ARG A 627 5.10 -34.87 3.38
CA ARG A 627 3.81 -35.58 3.30
C ARG A 627 3.52 -36.42 4.54
N SER A 628 4.55 -36.95 5.22
CA SER A 628 4.41 -37.64 6.51
C SER A 628 4.05 -36.70 7.68
N GLY A 629 4.13 -35.38 7.46
CA GLY A 629 3.89 -34.36 8.49
C GLY A 629 5.10 -34.10 9.40
N ALA A 630 6.26 -34.69 9.08
CA ALA A 630 7.52 -34.45 9.75
C ALA A 630 8.28 -33.25 9.15
N ALA A 631 9.17 -32.67 9.95
CA ALA A 631 10.07 -31.61 9.51
C ALA A 631 11.32 -32.22 8.84
N CYS A 632 11.60 -31.81 7.61
CA CYS A 632 12.82 -32.20 6.92
C CYS A 632 14.02 -31.42 7.45
N LEU A 633 15.11 -32.12 7.74
CA LEU A 633 16.39 -31.53 8.15
C LEU A 633 17.44 -31.83 7.07
N PRO A 634 17.58 -30.97 6.05
CA PRO A 634 18.66 -31.09 5.08
C PRO A 634 20.03 -30.93 5.73
N ILE A 635 20.92 -31.91 5.51
CA ILE A 635 22.32 -31.87 5.96
C ILE A 635 23.23 -31.79 4.73
N ALA A 636 24.29 -30.99 4.84
CA ALA A 636 25.28 -30.87 3.78
C ALA A 636 25.95 -32.21 3.47
N ALA A 637 26.00 -32.61 2.20
CA ALA A 637 26.72 -33.80 1.74
C ALA A 637 28.22 -33.77 2.09
N ALA A 638 28.80 -32.58 2.31
CA ALA A 638 30.17 -32.38 2.74
C ALA A 638 30.37 -32.40 4.27
N ALA A 639 29.30 -32.43 5.08
CA ALA A 639 29.40 -32.43 6.54
C ALA A 639 30.22 -33.62 7.04
N THR A 640 31.08 -33.44 8.03
CA THR A 640 31.84 -34.53 8.65
C THR A 640 30.92 -35.43 9.49
N PRO A 641 31.27 -36.70 9.74
CA PRO A 641 30.46 -37.58 10.60
C PRO A 641 30.18 -36.97 11.98
N ARG A 642 31.16 -36.25 12.55
CA ARG A 642 31.01 -35.52 13.81
C ARG A 642 29.94 -34.43 13.73
N GLU A 643 29.92 -33.66 12.65
CA GLU A 643 28.90 -32.61 12.42
C GLU A 643 27.51 -33.24 12.24
N VAL A 644 27.40 -34.33 11.47
CA VAL A 644 26.12 -35.05 11.28
C VAL A 644 25.57 -35.51 12.63
N VAL A 645 26.37 -36.19 13.45
CA VAL A 645 25.96 -36.66 14.79
C VAL A 645 25.57 -35.49 15.69
N SER A 646 26.31 -34.38 15.65
CA SER A 646 25.97 -33.18 16.41
C SER A 646 24.62 -32.57 15.96
N LEU A 647 24.34 -32.55 14.66
CA LEU A 647 23.07 -32.05 14.14
C LEU A 647 21.91 -32.94 14.56
N LEU A 648 22.05 -34.27 14.42
CA LEU A 648 21.04 -35.25 14.83
C LEU A 648 20.67 -35.10 16.31
N ALA A 649 21.67 -34.99 17.19
CA ALA A 649 21.48 -34.79 18.63
C ALA A 649 20.72 -33.50 18.93
N ARG A 650 21.05 -32.41 18.23
CA ARG A 650 20.49 -31.08 18.49
C ARG A 650 19.09 -30.89 17.91
N SER A 651 18.76 -31.60 16.85
CA SER A 651 17.43 -31.58 16.25
C SER A 651 16.47 -32.57 16.88
N ASP A 652 16.98 -33.52 17.68
CA ASP A 652 16.21 -34.67 18.15
C ASP A 652 15.59 -35.40 16.95
N ALA A 653 16.45 -35.74 15.98
CA ALA A 653 16.03 -36.40 14.74
C ALA A 653 15.74 -37.88 15.01
N LYS A 654 14.62 -38.37 14.49
CA LYS A 654 14.18 -39.75 14.68
C LYS A 654 14.70 -40.70 13.60
N VAL A 655 14.81 -40.17 12.38
CA VAL A 655 15.26 -40.91 11.20
C VAL A 655 16.36 -40.11 10.49
N LEU A 656 17.38 -40.81 10.03
CA LEU A 656 18.38 -40.31 9.08
C LEU A 656 18.18 -41.02 7.74
N LEU A 657 17.76 -40.25 6.73
CA LEU A 657 17.73 -40.66 5.34
C LEU A 657 19.12 -40.45 4.73
N LEU A 658 19.69 -41.51 4.16
CA LEU A 658 21.06 -41.52 3.68
C LEU A 658 21.11 -41.89 2.19
N GLY A 659 21.69 -41.02 1.37
CA GLY A 659 21.98 -41.31 -0.04
C GLY A 659 23.03 -42.42 -0.17
N GLU A 660 22.96 -43.20 -1.25
CA GLU A 660 23.81 -44.37 -1.47
C GLU A 660 25.32 -44.03 -1.42
N ALA A 661 25.73 -42.99 -2.14
CA ALA A 661 27.12 -42.55 -2.15
C ALA A 661 27.58 -41.97 -0.80
N GLN A 662 26.67 -41.39 0.00
CA GLN A 662 26.96 -41.00 1.38
C GLN A 662 27.14 -42.21 2.29
N ALA A 663 26.29 -43.24 2.15
CA ALA A 663 26.40 -44.49 2.91
C ALA A 663 27.74 -45.19 2.64
N ALA A 664 28.15 -45.27 1.36
CA ALA A 664 29.42 -45.88 0.96
C ALA A 664 30.65 -45.15 1.55
N ARG A 665 30.61 -43.80 1.62
CA ARG A 665 31.71 -42.96 2.10
C ARG A 665 31.80 -42.88 3.63
N ARG A 666 30.75 -43.27 4.36
CA ARG A 666 30.58 -42.95 5.80
C ARG A 666 30.20 -44.18 6.62
N ARG A 667 30.96 -45.27 6.45
CA ARG A 667 30.76 -46.53 7.18
C ARG A 667 30.92 -46.40 8.70
N ASP A 668 31.59 -45.35 9.16
CA ASP A 668 31.80 -45.06 10.58
C ASP A 668 30.67 -44.22 11.23
N LEU A 669 29.68 -43.76 10.46
CA LEU A 669 28.62 -42.89 10.96
C LEU A 669 27.68 -43.61 11.94
N GLU A 670 27.24 -44.82 11.61
CA GLU A 670 26.34 -45.61 12.45
C GLU A 670 26.97 -46.00 13.80
N PRO A 671 28.23 -46.49 13.87
CA PRO A 671 28.95 -46.64 15.13
C PRO A 671 28.99 -45.36 15.98
N ARG A 672 29.29 -44.20 15.37
CA ARG A 672 29.37 -42.92 16.08
C ARG A 672 28.03 -42.43 16.64
N ILE A 673 26.94 -42.68 15.93
CA ILE A 673 25.58 -42.38 16.41
C ILE A 673 25.29 -43.21 17.68
N ARG A 674 25.65 -44.50 17.68
CA ARG A 674 25.50 -45.40 18.83
C ARG A 674 26.39 -44.99 20.01
N GLU A 675 27.65 -44.63 19.75
CA GLU A 675 28.59 -44.16 20.79
C GLU A 675 28.10 -42.91 21.53
N GLN A 676 27.31 -42.05 20.87
CA GLN A 676 26.68 -40.88 21.48
C GLN A 676 25.32 -41.18 22.12
N GLY A 677 24.88 -42.44 22.12
CA GLY A 677 23.60 -42.85 22.73
C GLY A 677 22.36 -42.34 21.99
N LEU A 678 22.48 -41.95 20.72
CA LEU A 678 21.35 -41.43 19.94
C LEU A 678 20.52 -42.58 19.36
N SER A 679 19.20 -42.52 19.57
CA SER A 679 18.24 -43.50 19.01
C SER A 679 17.71 -43.04 17.65
N VAL A 680 18.56 -43.05 16.62
CA VAL A 680 18.22 -42.63 15.25
C VAL A 680 18.16 -43.84 14.33
N THR A 681 17.03 -44.03 13.62
CA THR A 681 16.90 -45.07 12.59
C THR A 681 17.53 -44.59 11.29
N ILE A 682 18.49 -45.33 10.75
CA ILE A 682 19.10 -45.04 9.45
C ILE A 682 18.31 -45.78 8.37
N VAL A 683 17.92 -45.08 7.31
CA VAL A 683 17.19 -45.62 6.16
C VAL A 683 17.88 -45.15 4.89
N SER A 684 18.23 -46.07 3.98
CA SER A 684 18.78 -45.66 2.68
C SER A 684 17.68 -45.10 1.77
N LEU A 685 18.04 -44.26 0.80
CA LEU A 685 17.05 -43.78 -0.16
C LEU A 685 16.48 -44.91 -1.04
N ASP A 686 17.23 -45.95 -1.35
CA ASP A 686 16.71 -47.10 -2.10
C ASP A 686 15.63 -47.84 -1.30
N GLU A 687 15.90 -48.08 -0.01
CA GLU A 687 14.93 -48.67 0.90
C GLU A 687 13.68 -47.78 1.01
N LEU A 688 13.87 -46.46 1.00
CA LEU A 688 12.78 -45.47 1.11
C LEU A 688 11.73 -45.60 0.00
N PHE A 689 12.12 -46.08 -1.18
CA PHE A 689 11.25 -46.19 -2.35
C PHE A 689 10.85 -47.64 -2.70
N ALA A 690 11.38 -48.64 -1.99
CA ALA A 690 11.29 -50.07 -2.31
C ALA A 690 9.95 -50.77 -1.92
N LEU A 691 8.81 -50.07 -1.90
CA LEU A 691 7.52 -50.73 -1.63
C LEU A 691 7.09 -51.60 -2.83
N GLU A 692 7.08 -52.92 -2.64
CA GLU A 692 6.78 -53.92 -3.67
C GLU A 692 5.31 -54.39 -3.58
N GLY A 693 4.37 -53.58 -4.08
CA GLY A 693 2.97 -54.04 -4.22
C GLY A 693 1.93 -52.92 -4.31
N ARG A 694 1.06 -52.97 -5.32
CA ARG A 694 0.02 -51.94 -5.54
C ARG A 694 -1.03 -51.87 -4.42
N ASP A 695 -1.36 -53.00 -3.81
CA ASP A 695 -2.34 -53.06 -2.71
C ASP A 695 -1.74 -52.57 -1.40
N GLU A 696 -0.50 -52.97 -1.08
CA GLU A 696 0.23 -52.47 0.10
C GLU A 696 0.50 -50.97 0.03
N GLU A 697 0.80 -50.45 -1.16
CA GLU A 697 0.97 -49.03 -1.41
C GLU A 697 -0.36 -48.28 -1.17
N ARG A 698 -1.48 -48.82 -1.66
CA ARG A 698 -2.80 -48.19 -1.50
C ARG A 698 -3.25 -48.15 -0.05
N GLU A 699 -3.09 -49.25 0.69
CA GLU A 699 -3.39 -49.32 2.12
C GLU A 699 -2.46 -48.41 2.94
N GLY A 700 -1.17 -48.41 2.62
CA GLY A 700 -0.20 -47.53 3.27
C GLY A 700 -0.53 -46.05 3.07
N ILE A 701 -0.90 -45.65 1.86
CA ILE A 701 -1.31 -44.27 1.54
C ILE A 701 -2.58 -43.88 2.30
N ALA A 702 -3.54 -44.79 2.45
CA ALA A 702 -4.77 -44.55 3.21
C ALA A 702 -4.49 -44.36 4.72
N GLY A 703 -3.42 -44.97 5.23
CA GLY A 703 -2.97 -44.83 6.62
C GLY A 703 -2.13 -43.59 6.92
N LEU A 704 -1.81 -42.75 5.92
CA LEU A 704 -1.04 -41.53 6.14
C LEU A 704 -1.84 -40.48 6.93
N PRO A 705 -1.17 -39.64 7.74
CA PRO A 705 -1.84 -38.56 8.46
C PRO A 705 -2.46 -37.53 7.50
N ALA A 706 -3.42 -36.76 8.01
CA ALA A 706 -3.99 -35.63 7.28
C ALA A 706 -2.89 -34.63 6.87
N ALA A 707 -3.13 -33.91 5.76
CA ALA A 707 -2.19 -32.94 5.22
C ALA A 707 -1.70 -31.94 6.30
N PRO A 708 -0.43 -31.52 6.26
CA PRO A 708 0.11 -30.60 7.25
C PRO A 708 -0.64 -29.26 7.24
N ALA A 709 -0.75 -28.66 8.42
CA ALA A 709 -1.28 -27.30 8.55
C ALA A 709 -0.22 -26.28 8.08
N PRO A 710 -0.62 -25.08 7.64
CA PRO A 710 0.32 -24.05 7.19
C PRO A 710 1.40 -23.67 8.21
N ASP A 711 1.08 -23.75 9.50
CA ASP A 711 1.98 -23.34 10.57
C ASP A 711 2.81 -24.50 11.15
N ASP A 712 2.65 -25.72 10.62
CA ASP A 712 3.57 -26.83 10.93
C ASP A 712 4.96 -26.57 10.35
N THR A 713 5.98 -27.12 11.00
CA THR A 713 7.37 -27.05 10.52
C THR A 713 7.56 -27.96 9.31
N ALA A 714 7.96 -27.38 8.18
CA ALA A 714 8.27 -28.12 6.96
C ALA A 714 9.76 -28.48 6.85
N SER A 715 10.63 -27.54 7.24
CA SER A 715 12.07 -27.70 7.11
C SER A 715 12.83 -26.99 8.22
N ILE A 716 13.96 -27.55 8.65
CA ILE A 716 14.91 -26.92 9.58
C ILE A 716 16.26 -26.81 8.89
N LEU A 717 16.69 -25.58 8.60
CA LEU A 717 17.98 -25.32 7.93
C LEU A 717 19.02 -24.86 8.95
N PHE A 718 20.12 -25.60 9.08
CA PHE A 718 21.21 -25.19 9.95
C PHE A 718 22.17 -24.23 9.23
N THR A 719 22.49 -23.13 9.89
CA THR A 719 23.47 -22.14 9.40
C THR A 719 24.68 -22.09 10.32
N SER A 720 25.88 -21.91 9.76
CA SER A 720 27.10 -21.63 10.51
C SER A 720 27.02 -20.23 11.10
N GLY A 721 26.43 -20.11 12.29
CA GLY A 721 26.35 -18.83 13.00
C GLY A 721 27.75 -18.28 13.30
N THR A 722 27.88 -16.95 13.40
CA THR A 722 29.12 -16.23 13.76
C THR A 722 29.69 -16.58 15.15
N THR A 723 28.96 -17.38 15.94
CA THR A 723 29.28 -17.77 17.32
C THR A 723 29.79 -19.21 17.43
N GLY A 724 30.11 -19.88 16.31
CA GLY A 724 30.72 -21.22 16.28
C GLY A 724 29.73 -22.39 16.40
N ALA A 725 28.59 -22.21 17.08
CA ALA A 725 27.52 -23.22 17.14
C ALA A 725 26.47 -23.01 16.04
N ALA A 726 26.23 -24.03 15.20
CA ALA A 726 25.25 -23.95 14.11
C ALA A 726 23.84 -23.64 14.65
N ARG A 727 23.07 -22.72 14.06
CA ARG A 727 21.70 -22.42 14.53
C ARG A 727 20.68 -22.93 13.51
N GLY A 728 19.66 -23.63 14.00
CA GLY A 728 18.57 -24.14 13.18
C GLY A 728 17.53 -23.06 12.91
N VAL A 729 17.28 -22.77 11.64
CA VAL A 729 16.21 -21.89 11.18
C VAL A 729 14.99 -22.75 10.91
N VAL A 730 13.96 -22.59 11.74
CA VAL A 730 12.69 -23.32 11.63
C VAL A 730 11.83 -22.64 10.56
N LEU A 731 11.48 -23.38 9.50
CA LEU A 731 10.65 -22.89 8.40
C LEU A 731 9.32 -23.65 8.37
N SER A 732 8.22 -22.92 8.52
CA SER A 732 6.89 -23.51 8.38
C SER A 732 6.54 -23.76 6.91
N HIS A 733 5.51 -24.59 6.68
CA HIS A 733 4.93 -24.76 5.36
C HIS A 733 4.48 -23.43 4.73
N ARG A 734 3.92 -22.53 5.54
CA ARG A 734 3.54 -21.17 5.14
C ARG A 734 4.75 -20.33 4.76
N ASN A 735 5.87 -20.44 5.49
CA ASN A 735 7.08 -19.68 5.15
C ASN A 735 7.57 -20.04 3.75
N LEU A 736 7.74 -21.33 3.46
CA LEU A 736 8.22 -21.81 2.18
C LEU A 736 7.21 -21.53 1.05
N ALA A 737 5.93 -21.80 1.25
CA ALA A 737 4.90 -21.52 0.24
C ALA A 737 4.77 -20.02 -0.07
N SER A 738 4.90 -19.16 0.95
CA SER A 738 4.92 -17.71 0.78
C SER A 738 6.15 -17.24 0.03
N GLN A 739 7.33 -17.81 0.34
CA GLN A 739 8.57 -17.47 -0.35
C GLN A 739 8.49 -17.83 -1.84
N VAL A 740 8.00 -19.02 -2.18
CA VAL A 740 7.79 -19.42 -3.58
C VAL A 740 6.82 -18.45 -4.29
N GLY A 741 5.69 -18.11 -3.65
CA GLY A 741 4.74 -17.15 -4.22
C GLY A 741 5.33 -15.77 -4.52
N GLN A 742 6.29 -15.32 -3.70
CA GLN A 742 7.02 -14.07 -3.94
C GLN A 742 8.09 -14.22 -5.04
N LEU A 743 8.85 -15.32 -5.05
CA LEU A 743 9.85 -15.58 -6.07
C LEU A 743 9.22 -15.70 -7.47
N LEU A 744 8.02 -16.28 -7.58
CA LEU A 744 7.24 -16.32 -8.81
C LEU A 744 6.79 -14.96 -9.35
N ALA A 745 6.98 -13.87 -8.62
CA ALA A 745 6.78 -12.52 -9.12
C ALA A 745 8.05 -11.94 -9.79
N VAL A 746 9.20 -12.58 -9.59
CA VAL A 746 10.52 -12.14 -10.07
C VAL A 746 11.07 -13.08 -11.14
N TYR A 747 10.85 -14.38 -10.97
CA TYR A 747 11.23 -15.41 -11.95
C TYR A 747 10.10 -15.61 -12.96
N ASP A 748 10.39 -15.31 -14.23
CA ASP A 748 9.51 -15.64 -15.35
C ASP A 748 9.83 -17.05 -15.85
N LEU A 749 9.30 -18.05 -15.15
CA LEU A 749 9.47 -19.48 -15.45
C LEU A 749 8.12 -20.14 -15.69
N ASP A 750 8.04 -20.96 -16.74
CA ASP A 750 6.92 -21.84 -17.03
C ASP A 750 7.37 -23.29 -17.35
N HIS A 751 6.41 -24.14 -17.69
CA HIS A 751 6.63 -25.56 -17.95
C HIS A 751 7.60 -25.84 -19.12
N ARG A 752 7.85 -24.87 -20.01
CA ARG A 752 8.78 -24.95 -21.14
C ARG A 752 10.23 -24.74 -20.73
N ASP A 753 10.47 -24.23 -19.54
CA ASP A 753 11.81 -23.95 -19.05
C ASP A 753 12.46 -25.17 -18.38
N GLY A 754 13.78 -25.14 -18.32
CA GLY A 754 14.61 -26.09 -17.59
C GLY A 754 15.46 -25.37 -16.54
N MET A 755 15.56 -25.96 -15.34
CA MET A 755 16.45 -25.51 -14.28
C MET A 755 17.62 -26.47 -14.15
N LEU A 756 18.85 -25.97 -14.24
CA LEU A 756 20.05 -26.76 -13.94
C LEU A 756 20.38 -26.60 -12.44
N SER A 757 20.28 -27.69 -11.67
CA SER A 757 20.56 -27.68 -10.23
C SER A 757 22.08 -27.75 -9.99
N LEU A 758 22.66 -26.60 -9.66
CA LEU A 758 24.11 -26.43 -9.45
C LEU A 758 24.47 -26.17 -7.98
N LEU A 759 23.57 -25.52 -7.24
CA LEU A 759 23.82 -25.17 -5.85
C LEU A 759 23.32 -26.29 -4.94
N PRO A 760 23.88 -26.48 -3.74
CA PRO A 760 23.46 -27.60 -2.91
C PRO A 760 22.01 -27.47 -2.40
N LEU A 761 21.20 -28.53 -2.53
CA LEU A 761 19.76 -28.54 -2.20
C LEU A 761 19.45 -28.26 -0.72
N HIS A 762 20.42 -28.43 0.17
CA HIS A 762 20.30 -28.12 1.59
C HIS A 762 20.40 -26.62 1.90
N HIS A 763 20.79 -25.77 0.94
CA HIS A 763 20.79 -24.31 1.10
C HIS A 763 19.42 -23.72 0.77
N SER A 764 19.04 -22.67 1.51
CA SER A 764 17.75 -21.99 1.34
C SER A 764 17.53 -21.45 -0.08
N PHE A 765 18.57 -20.99 -0.76
CA PHE A 765 18.45 -20.44 -2.11
C PHE A 765 18.11 -21.53 -3.13
N GLU A 766 18.86 -22.64 -3.16
CA GLU A 766 18.54 -23.75 -4.08
C GLU A 766 17.20 -24.39 -3.74
N LEU A 767 16.95 -24.69 -2.46
CA LEU A 767 15.69 -25.28 -1.99
C LEU A 767 14.48 -24.47 -2.48
N SER A 768 14.57 -23.15 -2.41
CA SER A 768 13.49 -22.26 -2.83
C SER A 768 13.47 -22.02 -4.34
N ALA A 769 14.49 -21.35 -4.88
CA ALA A 769 14.52 -20.86 -6.25
C ALA A 769 14.92 -21.92 -7.29
N GLY A 770 15.81 -22.86 -6.95
CA GLY A 770 16.27 -23.91 -7.85
C GLY A 770 15.45 -25.21 -7.80
N PHE A 771 14.66 -25.40 -6.74
CA PHE A 771 13.88 -26.62 -6.54
C PHE A 771 12.37 -26.36 -6.47
N LEU A 772 11.86 -25.65 -5.45
CA LEU A 772 10.42 -25.47 -5.26
C LEU A 772 9.77 -24.59 -6.34
N VAL A 773 10.42 -23.50 -6.75
CA VAL A 773 9.92 -22.58 -7.80
C VAL A 773 9.73 -23.28 -9.16
N PRO A 774 10.75 -23.92 -9.76
CA PRO A 774 10.57 -24.59 -11.05
C PRO A 774 9.56 -25.74 -10.98
N LEU A 775 9.56 -26.52 -9.89
CA LEU A 775 8.55 -27.59 -9.72
C LEU A 775 7.13 -27.04 -9.64
N SER A 776 6.92 -25.90 -8.98
CA SER A 776 5.59 -25.26 -8.89
C SER A 776 5.02 -24.82 -10.24
N ARG A 777 5.86 -24.76 -11.29
CA ARG A 777 5.50 -24.29 -12.64
C ARG A 777 5.54 -25.38 -13.70
N GLY A 778 5.80 -26.64 -13.33
CA GLY A 778 5.87 -27.73 -14.30
C GLY A 778 7.17 -27.77 -15.10
N ALA A 779 8.19 -27.00 -14.69
CA ALA A 779 9.50 -26.97 -15.32
C ALA A 779 10.29 -28.26 -14.99
N ARG A 780 11.27 -28.59 -15.82
CA ARG A 780 12.18 -29.73 -15.58
C ARG A 780 13.40 -29.27 -14.79
N ILE A 781 13.80 -30.00 -13.75
CA ILE A 781 15.08 -29.84 -13.06
C ILE A 781 16.08 -30.88 -13.58
N THR A 782 17.25 -30.45 -14.03
CA THR A 782 18.36 -31.32 -14.43
C THR A 782 19.44 -31.29 -13.35
N TYR A 783 19.85 -32.46 -12.87
CA TYR A 783 20.94 -32.64 -11.91
C TYR A 783 22.21 -33.12 -12.61
N LEU A 784 23.36 -32.78 -12.05
CA LEU A 784 24.68 -33.23 -12.51
C LEU A 784 25.25 -34.23 -11.51
N SER A 785 25.78 -35.34 -12.02
CA SER A 785 26.53 -36.33 -11.23
C SER A 785 27.88 -35.78 -10.76
N GLU A 786 28.51 -34.90 -11.56
CA GLU A 786 29.73 -34.20 -11.23
C GLU A 786 29.68 -32.74 -11.72
N LEU A 787 30.22 -31.81 -10.92
CA LEU A 787 30.24 -30.38 -11.24
C LEU A 787 31.50 -30.02 -12.04
N THR A 788 31.57 -30.50 -13.29
CA THR A 788 32.67 -30.19 -14.23
C THR A 788 32.20 -29.26 -15.36
N GLY A 789 33.13 -28.54 -15.99
CA GLY A 789 32.81 -27.65 -17.11
C GLY A 789 32.16 -28.39 -18.28
N ASP A 790 32.61 -29.61 -18.57
CA ASP A 790 32.06 -30.47 -19.62
C ASP A 790 30.66 -30.95 -19.28
N ALA A 791 30.40 -31.34 -18.02
CA ALA A 791 29.08 -31.76 -17.57
C ALA A 791 28.06 -30.61 -17.63
N ILE A 792 28.45 -29.40 -17.21
CA ILE A 792 27.60 -28.20 -17.31
C ILE A 792 27.30 -27.89 -18.78
N THR A 793 28.32 -27.86 -19.64
CA THR A 793 28.15 -27.58 -21.07
C THR A 793 27.27 -28.63 -21.76
N SER A 794 27.42 -29.90 -21.40
CA SER A 794 26.60 -30.99 -21.94
C SER A 794 25.15 -30.98 -21.45
N ALA A 795 24.85 -30.37 -20.30
CA ALA A 795 23.49 -30.26 -19.77
C ALA A 795 22.75 -29.01 -20.28
N LEU A 796 23.49 -28.01 -20.76
CA LEU A 796 22.95 -26.79 -21.39
C LEU A 796 22.65 -26.96 -22.88
N ARG A 797 23.23 -27.98 -23.53
CA ARG A 797 22.88 -28.43 -24.89
C ARG A 797 21.68 -29.36 -24.84
#